data_AF-Q8G514-F1
#
_entry.id   AF-Q8G514-F1
#
_cell.length_a   1.000
_cell.length_b   1.000
_cell.length_c   1.000
_cell.angle_alpha   90.00
_cell.angle_beta   90.00
_cell.angle_gamma   90.00
#
_symmetry.space_group_name_H-M   'P 1'
#
loop_
_entity.id
_entity.type
_entity.pdbx_description
1 polymer ?
#
loop_
_entity_poly.entity_id
_entity_poly.type
_entity_poly.pdbx_seq_one_letter_code
_entity_poly.pdbx_strand_id
1 'polypeptide(L)'
;MATESTTNTTTIIARADQHDIDLHKASDRVNFGSIKEPIDVPYLLGVQTDSFDWLIGNERWKARVEEDEKNGTNTVAHTSGLDEVFNEISPIENFAQTMSLTFSDPYFEEPRHTVQECKEKDYTYSAPLYVNAEFENGDTGEIKSQTVFMGDFPLQTPHGTFIIGGTERVIVSQLVRSPGVYFDRQQDRTSDKEVFGAKIIPSRGAWLEFEIDKKDQPQVRVDRKRKQSAIVFLMAIGMTKSEIAQAFKDYPLVLDALEKETLETQDEALVDLYRKIRPADTPTPEAGKNLLDSFYFNTKRYDLARVGRYKINRKLGVEADFNDRSLHQEDIIATIKYLVALHDGAATFPGKRNGEDVDLRVDVDDIDHFGNRRIRQVGELIQNQLRTGLSRMERVVRERMTTQDAEAITPQSLINIRPVNATIKEFFGTSQLSQFMDQNNPLSGVTNKRRLSALGPGGLSRDRASMEVRDVHPSHFGRMCPIESPEGPNIGLIGSLATFGRVNPFGFIETPYRKVVNGHVTDEVEYMTADRDLDHVIAQANQELDENGNFVQKSALARVGEEEAVDVPVSSVDYMDVSPRQMVSLGASLIPFLEHDEGHRALMGTNMQRQAVPLIESERPLVGTGSEWRAANDSGDVIKSEKDGVVTYVSADLIRVMNDDGTTSSYKLAKFQRSNQTTCYNQRPIVHDGERVEAGSVMADGPAIQNGDLALGKNLLIAFMPWNGYNYEDAVIISQRLVQDDTLSSIHIEEYEIDARETKLGAEEITRDLPNVGEDAVANLDERGIIRIGAEVEAGDILVGKVTPKGETELTPEERLLRAIFGEKSREVRDTSLRVPHGETGTVIGVKEITREDAEEDGDELPNGVNQMIRVYIAQHRKITVGDKLSGRHGNKGCISRILPEEDMPFLADGTPVDIMLNPLGVPSRMNLGQVLELHLGWIAHSGWDISLDPNLEAEWKKLIPSGAEKAEPNTPVATPVFDGVKPEVLKGLLSTTLPNRDGDRLVGPDGKATLFDGRTGEPYTKPISVGYMYMLKLHHLVDDKIHARSTGPYSMITQQPLGGKAQFGGQRFGEMEVWALEAYGAAYTLHEMMTTKSDDVDGRVRVYGAIVKGDNLPPAGIPESFKVLLKEMQSLSLNVEVLNAEGVAIDMKDEDDDPASSADDLGFNIGARPDAAAKEDQKAEEPEYQ
;
A
#
# COMPACT_ATOMS: atom_id res chain seq x y z
N MET A 1 15.43 -58.44 -25.20
CA MET A 1 16.72 -58.47 -24.48
C MET A 1 16.72 -57.26 -23.57
N ALA A 2 17.15 -57.44 -22.31
CA ALA A 2 16.74 -56.68 -21.13
C ALA A 2 16.72 -55.14 -21.26
N THR A 3 15.59 -54.55 -20.89
CA THR A 3 15.41 -53.11 -20.63
C THR A 3 16.08 -52.77 -19.29
N GLU A 4 17.15 -51.98 -19.34
CA GLU A 4 17.77 -51.34 -18.19
C GLU A 4 16.82 -50.27 -17.62
N SER A 5 16.55 -50.36 -16.32
CA SER A 5 15.87 -49.30 -15.55
C SER A 5 16.88 -48.21 -15.21
N THR A 6 16.75 -47.06 -15.84
CA THR A 6 17.38 -45.80 -15.43
C THR A 6 16.55 -45.16 -14.32
N THR A 7 17.01 -45.25 -13.07
CA THR A 7 16.55 -44.39 -11.97
C THR A 7 17.77 -43.78 -11.33
N ASN A 8 18.01 -42.52 -11.65
CA ASN A 8 19.00 -41.68 -11.02
C ASN A 8 18.40 -40.27 -11.14
N THR A 9 18.05 -39.69 -10.00
CA THR A 9 17.52 -38.34 -9.81
C THR A 9 18.53 -37.61 -8.94
N THR A 10 18.98 -36.44 -9.37
CA THR A 10 19.80 -35.51 -8.58
C THR A 10 19.16 -35.37 -7.20
N THR A 11 19.78 -35.95 -6.15
CA THR A 11 19.15 -36.08 -4.84
C THR A 11 18.85 -34.72 -4.24
N ILE A 12 17.56 -34.36 -4.19
CA ILE A 12 17.08 -33.16 -3.53
C ILE A 12 17.12 -33.42 -2.03
N ILE A 13 17.84 -32.57 -1.30
CA ILE A 13 17.99 -32.64 0.15
C ILE A 13 16.83 -31.84 0.76
N ALA A 14 16.07 -32.48 1.64
CA ALA A 14 14.85 -31.90 2.22
C ALA A 14 15.12 -30.80 3.24
N ARG A 15 16.31 -30.75 3.84
CA ARG A 15 16.67 -29.83 4.93
C ARG A 15 17.86 -28.97 4.53
N ALA A 16 17.91 -27.75 5.06
CA ALA A 16 19.10 -26.91 5.02
C ALA A 16 20.26 -27.59 5.76
N ASP A 17 21.49 -27.10 5.56
CA ASP A 17 22.66 -27.60 6.28
C ASP A 17 22.49 -27.37 7.78
N GLN A 18 22.78 -28.40 8.59
CA GLN A 18 22.63 -28.34 10.04
C GLN A 18 23.46 -27.20 10.65
N HIS A 19 24.62 -26.89 10.06
CA HIS A 19 25.46 -25.78 10.50
C HIS A 19 24.76 -24.42 10.33
N ASP A 20 24.08 -24.19 9.20
CA ASP A 20 23.34 -22.94 8.97
C ASP A 20 22.07 -22.85 9.84
N ILE A 21 21.45 -23.98 10.16
CA ILE A 21 20.32 -24.05 11.10
C ILE A 21 20.80 -23.69 12.52
N ASP A 22 21.90 -24.30 12.98
CA ASP A 22 22.48 -24.08 14.30
C ASP A 22 23.00 -22.63 14.47
N LEU A 23 23.38 -21.97 13.37
CA LEU A 23 23.77 -20.56 13.32
C LEU A 23 22.59 -19.59 13.09
N HIS A 24 21.34 -20.06 13.08
CA HIS A 24 20.16 -19.22 12.82
C HIS A 24 20.21 -18.47 11.47
N LYS A 25 20.78 -19.09 10.43
CA LYS A 25 20.84 -18.59 9.05
C LYS A 25 19.87 -19.29 8.11
N ALA A 26 19.30 -20.41 8.52
CA ALA A 26 18.29 -21.15 7.77
C ALA A 26 17.21 -21.76 8.70
N SER A 27 16.02 -22.01 8.14
CA SER A 27 14.95 -22.74 8.82
C SER A 27 15.25 -24.25 8.86
N ASP A 28 14.89 -24.91 9.96
CA ASP A 28 14.98 -26.37 10.15
C ASP A 28 13.84 -27.15 9.44
N ARG A 29 13.00 -26.45 8.68
CA ARG A 29 11.82 -26.98 8.00
C ARG A 29 12.17 -28.00 6.92
N VAL A 30 11.44 -29.13 6.92
CA VAL A 30 11.57 -30.19 5.91
C VAL A 30 10.81 -29.80 4.63
N ASN A 31 11.53 -29.51 3.55
CA ASN A 31 10.99 -29.12 2.27
C ASN A 31 10.68 -30.34 1.37
N PHE A 32 9.43 -30.43 0.91
CA PHE A 32 8.94 -31.47 0.00
C PHE A 32 8.99 -31.08 -1.49
N GLY A 33 9.59 -29.93 -1.83
CA GLY A 33 9.79 -29.52 -3.22
C GLY A 33 10.65 -30.50 -4.00
N SER A 34 10.28 -30.72 -5.26
CA SER A 34 10.96 -31.61 -6.20
C SER A 34 11.72 -30.88 -7.30
N ILE A 35 11.66 -29.54 -7.33
CA ILE A 35 12.32 -28.71 -8.33
C ILE A 35 13.40 -27.85 -7.66
N LYS A 36 14.65 -27.99 -8.13
CA LYS A 36 15.75 -27.12 -7.71
C LYS A 36 15.64 -25.75 -8.38
N GLU A 37 15.47 -24.70 -7.59
CA GLU A 37 15.53 -23.32 -8.08
C GLU A 37 16.99 -22.94 -8.44
N PRO A 38 17.29 -22.39 -9.63
CA PRO A 38 18.65 -22.04 -10.04
C PRO A 38 19.17 -20.75 -9.40
N ILE A 39 18.25 -19.92 -8.88
CA ILE A 39 18.54 -18.65 -8.23
C ILE A 39 17.72 -18.55 -6.95
N ASP A 40 18.27 -17.87 -5.96
CA ASP A 40 17.51 -17.51 -4.76
C ASP A 40 16.50 -16.40 -5.05
N VAL A 41 15.49 -16.31 -4.19
CA VAL A 41 14.57 -15.15 -4.18
C VAL A 41 15.40 -13.87 -4.04
N PRO A 42 15.21 -12.85 -4.89
CA PRO A 42 15.93 -11.59 -4.79
C PRO A 42 15.58 -10.85 -3.49
N TYR A 43 16.41 -9.91 -3.05
CA TYR A 43 16.12 -9.11 -1.86
C TYR A 43 14.77 -8.39 -2.02
N LEU A 44 13.81 -8.73 -1.16
CA LEU A 44 12.40 -8.35 -1.36
C LEU A 44 12.17 -6.84 -1.27
N LEU A 45 13.05 -6.09 -0.58
CA LEU A 45 12.98 -4.63 -0.48
C LEU A 45 13.85 -3.89 -1.51
N GLY A 46 14.50 -4.62 -2.42
CA GLY A 46 15.30 -4.03 -3.51
C GLY A 46 14.52 -3.01 -4.33
N VAL A 47 13.22 -3.24 -4.57
CA VAL A 47 12.35 -2.30 -5.32
C VAL A 47 12.26 -0.90 -4.69
N GLN A 48 12.42 -0.78 -3.37
CA GLN A 48 12.41 0.49 -2.64
C GLN A 48 13.82 1.04 -2.45
N THR A 49 14.72 0.19 -1.96
CA THR A 49 16.09 0.60 -1.58
C THR A 49 16.94 0.94 -2.79
N ASP A 50 16.98 0.08 -3.80
CA ASP A 50 17.80 0.28 -5.00
C ASP A 50 17.39 1.54 -5.78
N SER A 51 16.11 1.89 -5.73
CA SER A 51 15.58 3.09 -6.38
C SER A 51 15.97 4.37 -5.63
N PHE A 52 15.95 4.35 -4.30
CA PHE A 52 16.35 5.49 -3.50
C PHE A 52 17.87 5.66 -3.50
N ASP A 53 18.63 4.56 -3.45
CA ASP A 53 20.09 4.53 -3.59
C ASP A 53 20.55 5.22 -4.89
N TRP A 54 19.86 4.95 -6.01
CA TRP A 54 20.09 5.65 -7.28
C TRP A 54 19.78 7.15 -7.21
N LEU A 55 18.68 7.54 -6.56
CA LEU A 55 18.31 8.95 -6.43
C LEU A 55 19.41 9.75 -5.72
N ILE A 56 19.87 9.25 -4.56
CA ILE A 56 20.84 9.97 -3.71
C ILE A 56 22.30 9.76 -4.13
N GLY A 57 22.59 8.75 -4.94
CA GLY A 57 23.94 8.45 -5.41
C GLY A 57 24.88 7.91 -4.32
N ASN A 58 24.37 7.08 -3.40
CA ASN A 58 25.16 6.55 -2.28
C ASN A 58 26.19 5.49 -2.71
N GLU A 59 27.02 5.04 -1.75
CA GLU A 59 28.09 4.06 -1.99
C GLU A 59 27.56 2.73 -2.55
N ARG A 60 26.37 2.29 -2.10
CA ARG A 60 25.74 1.05 -2.58
C ARG A 60 25.37 1.13 -4.06
N TRP A 61 24.82 2.27 -4.51
CA TRP A 61 24.57 2.50 -5.93
C TRP A 61 25.87 2.64 -6.73
N LYS A 62 26.87 3.38 -6.22
CA LYS A 62 28.18 3.53 -6.87
C LYS A 62 28.87 2.17 -7.10
N ALA A 63 28.85 1.29 -6.10
CA ALA A 63 29.39 -0.06 -6.23
C ALA A 63 28.68 -0.88 -7.32
N ARG A 64 27.36 -0.71 -7.47
CA ARG A 64 26.59 -1.36 -8.54
C ARG A 64 26.89 -0.76 -9.91
N VAL A 65 27.16 0.54 -10.02
CA VAL A 65 27.61 1.17 -11.26
C VAL A 65 28.99 0.64 -11.64
N GLU A 66 29.93 0.56 -10.70
CA GLU A 66 31.26 -0.02 -10.93
C GLU A 66 31.18 -1.49 -11.39
N GLU A 67 30.30 -2.28 -10.78
CA GLU A 67 30.03 -3.66 -11.20
C GLU A 67 29.41 -3.73 -12.60
N ASP A 68 28.45 -2.87 -12.90
CA ASP A 68 27.76 -2.79 -14.18
C ASP A 68 28.69 -2.35 -15.32
N GLU A 69 29.57 -1.38 -15.06
CA GLU A 69 30.63 -0.95 -15.99
C GLU A 69 31.65 -2.07 -16.21
N LYS A 70 32.05 -2.78 -15.15
CA LYS A 70 32.97 -3.91 -15.23
C LYS A 70 32.39 -5.08 -16.04
N ASN A 71 31.09 -5.33 -15.91
CA ASN A 71 30.39 -6.38 -16.64
C ASN A 71 29.93 -5.94 -18.05
N GLY A 72 29.98 -4.64 -18.36
CA GLY A 72 29.53 -4.07 -19.63
C GLY A 72 28.03 -4.21 -19.87
N THR A 73 27.25 -4.38 -18.79
CA THR A 73 25.83 -4.72 -18.85
C THR A 73 24.93 -3.50 -19.04
N ASN A 74 25.37 -2.29 -18.64
CA ASN A 74 24.58 -1.04 -18.72
C ASN A 74 23.17 -1.16 -18.11
N THR A 75 23.04 -1.99 -17.07
CA THR A 75 21.81 -2.31 -16.32
C THR A 75 21.57 -1.40 -15.14
N VAL A 76 22.48 -0.45 -14.86
CA VAL A 76 22.30 0.57 -13.83
C VAL A 76 22.44 1.95 -14.47
N ALA A 77 21.68 2.94 -14.02
CA ALA A 77 21.92 4.32 -14.45
C ALA A 77 23.27 4.78 -13.88
N HIS A 78 24.17 5.31 -14.72
CA HIS A 78 25.51 5.76 -14.31
C HIS A 78 25.54 7.21 -13.78
N THR A 79 24.40 7.90 -13.79
CA THR A 79 24.22 9.24 -13.21
C THR A 79 23.18 9.17 -12.11
N SER A 80 23.47 9.76 -10.94
CA SER A 80 22.53 9.78 -9.82
C SER A 80 21.30 10.63 -10.17
N GLY A 81 20.16 10.31 -9.54
CA GLY A 81 18.93 11.06 -9.80
C GLY A 81 19.01 12.53 -9.38
N LEU A 82 19.76 12.85 -8.32
CA LEU A 82 20.01 14.23 -7.89
C LEU A 82 20.89 14.99 -8.89
N ASP A 83 22.02 14.40 -9.30
CA ASP A 83 22.92 15.03 -10.29
C ASP A 83 22.19 15.32 -11.59
N GLU A 84 21.36 14.37 -12.05
CA GLU A 84 20.54 14.54 -13.25
C GLU A 84 19.64 15.77 -13.15
N VAL A 85 18.93 15.97 -12.03
CA VAL A 85 18.02 17.11 -11.87
C VAL A 85 18.77 18.44 -11.76
N PHE A 86 19.88 18.49 -11.04
CA PHE A 86 20.68 19.71 -10.93
C PHE A 86 21.31 20.08 -12.28
N ASN A 87 21.82 19.09 -13.03
CA ASN A 87 22.38 19.29 -14.37
C ASN A 87 21.31 19.70 -15.41
N GLU A 88 20.05 19.26 -15.26
CA GLU A 88 18.95 19.69 -16.15
C GLU A 88 18.60 21.18 -15.99
N ILE A 89 18.77 21.74 -14.79
CA ILE A 89 18.37 23.11 -14.46
C ILE A 89 19.55 24.09 -14.56
N SER A 90 20.75 23.59 -14.33
CA SER A 90 22.02 24.33 -14.46
C SER A 90 22.48 24.37 -15.93
N PRO A 91 22.94 25.51 -16.49
CA PRO A 91 22.98 26.84 -15.88
C PRO A 91 21.64 27.59 -15.96
N ILE A 92 21.35 28.40 -14.94
CA ILE A 92 20.24 29.36 -14.95
C ILE A 92 20.76 30.70 -15.46
N GLU A 93 20.28 31.15 -16.62
CA GLU A 93 20.68 32.43 -17.22
C GLU A 93 19.60 33.51 -17.08
N ASN A 94 19.97 34.79 -17.02
CA ASN A 94 19.01 35.88 -17.20
C ASN A 94 18.55 35.99 -18.67
N PHE A 95 17.53 36.82 -18.95
CA PHE A 95 17.01 36.98 -20.33
C PHE A 95 18.05 37.55 -21.31
N ALA A 96 19.02 38.33 -20.82
CA ALA A 96 20.08 38.93 -21.63
C ALA A 96 21.30 38.00 -21.81
N GLN A 97 21.32 36.84 -21.14
CA GLN A 97 22.45 35.91 -21.06
C GLN A 97 23.77 36.56 -20.58
N THR A 98 23.66 37.59 -19.74
CA THR A 98 24.83 38.28 -19.13
C THR A 98 25.15 37.78 -17.73
N MET A 99 24.23 37.07 -17.08
CA MET A 99 24.43 36.51 -15.74
C MET A 99 24.00 35.05 -15.75
N SER A 100 24.78 34.19 -15.09
CA SER A 100 24.48 32.77 -14.95
C SER A 100 24.65 32.31 -13.49
N LEU A 101 23.88 31.29 -13.11
CA LEU A 101 24.01 30.56 -11.85
C LEU A 101 24.13 29.07 -12.16
N THR A 102 25.21 28.46 -11.70
CA THR A 102 25.54 27.05 -11.93
C THR A 102 25.49 26.29 -10.60
N PHE A 103 24.93 25.08 -10.60
CA PHE A 103 24.95 24.17 -9.45
C PHE A 103 25.90 23.00 -9.72
N SER A 104 26.63 22.57 -8.68
CA SER A 104 27.55 21.43 -8.71
C SER A 104 27.59 20.73 -7.34
N ASP A 105 28.08 19.48 -7.34
CA ASP A 105 28.37 18.66 -6.15
C ASP A 105 27.26 18.65 -5.08
N PRO A 106 26.05 18.12 -5.37
CA PRO A 106 25.05 17.91 -4.33
C PRO A 106 25.53 16.84 -3.33
N TYR A 107 25.53 17.16 -2.03
CA TYR A 107 25.88 16.22 -0.98
C TYR A 107 24.99 16.38 0.26
N PHE A 108 24.82 15.30 1.01
CA PHE A 108 24.10 15.30 2.28
C PHE A 108 25.09 15.38 3.45
N GLU A 109 24.75 16.19 4.46
CA GLU A 109 25.36 16.07 5.79
C GLU A 109 24.73 14.92 6.58
N GLU A 110 25.30 14.59 7.74
CA GLU A 110 24.73 13.56 8.62
C GLU A 110 23.32 13.96 9.10
N PRO A 111 22.39 13.00 9.23
CA PRO A 111 21.07 13.25 9.80
C PRO A 111 21.19 13.80 11.23
N ARG A 112 20.35 14.78 11.58
CA ARG A 112 20.37 15.39 12.93
C ARG A 112 19.93 14.42 14.03
N HIS A 113 19.05 13.48 13.69
CA HIS A 113 18.45 12.55 14.61
C HIS A 113 18.47 11.14 14.03
N THR A 114 18.51 10.15 14.92
CA THR A 114 18.35 8.74 14.53
C THR A 114 16.90 8.41 14.18
N VAL A 115 16.69 7.33 13.44
CA VAL A 115 15.32 6.85 13.09
C VAL A 115 14.46 6.64 14.34
N GLN A 116 15.05 6.12 15.42
CA GLN A 116 14.33 5.87 16.67
C GLN A 116 13.96 7.17 17.38
N GLU A 117 14.84 8.16 17.42
CA GLU A 117 14.55 9.48 17.99
C GLU A 117 13.46 10.20 17.19
N CYS A 118 13.48 10.12 15.85
CA CYS A 118 12.39 10.64 15.03
C CYS A 118 11.06 9.92 15.32
N LYS A 119 11.13 8.59 15.50
CA LYS A 119 10.12 7.69 16.09
C LYS A 119 9.43 8.32 17.29
N GLU A 120 10.25 8.54 18.30
CA GLU A 120 9.81 8.89 19.63
C GLU A 120 9.35 10.34 19.68
N LYS A 121 10.14 11.29 19.15
CA LYS A 121 9.96 12.75 19.26
C LYS A 121 9.10 13.38 18.17
N ASP A 122 8.52 12.57 17.28
CA ASP A 122 7.72 13.02 16.14
C ASP A 122 8.46 13.86 15.10
N TYR A 123 9.77 13.66 15.02
CA TYR A 123 10.58 14.36 14.04
C TYR A 123 10.52 13.66 12.69
N THR A 124 10.99 14.37 11.67
CA THR A 124 11.15 13.80 10.32
C THR A 124 12.59 13.33 10.16
N TYR A 125 12.77 12.04 9.83
CA TYR A 125 14.10 11.52 9.55
C TYR A 125 14.60 12.09 8.22
N SER A 126 15.52 13.04 8.30
CA SER A 126 16.00 13.84 7.18
C SER A 126 17.46 14.23 7.36
N ALA A 127 18.12 14.55 6.24
CA ALA A 127 19.47 15.07 6.23
C ALA A 127 19.53 16.42 5.50
N PRO A 128 20.37 17.37 5.97
CA PRO A 128 20.61 18.62 5.26
C PRO A 128 21.24 18.36 3.88
N LEU A 129 20.61 18.87 2.81
CA LEU A 129 21.18 18.85 1.46
C LEU A 129 21.91 20.16 1.17
N TYR A 130 23.18 20.07 0.76
CA TYR A 130 23.98 21.21 0.32
C TYR A 130 24.37 21.04 -1.15
N VAL A 131 24.57 22.18 -1.83
CA VAL A 131 25.08 22.25 -3.19
C VAL A 131 26.11 23.37 -3.31
N ASN A 132 27.09 23.20 -4.18
CA ASN A 132 27.98 24.30 -4.56
C ASN A 132 27.32 25.12 -5.66
N ALA A 133 27.02 26.39 -5.36
CA ALA A 133 26.36 27.32 -6.28
C ALA A 133 27.35 28.42 -6.71
N GLU A 134 27.56 28.56 -8.02
CA GLU A 134 28.47 29.52 -8.63
C GLU A 134 27.71 30.55 -9.45
N PHE A 135 27.77 31.82 -9.05
CA PHE A 135 27.22 32.94 -9.80
C PHE A 135 28.31 33.58 -10.64
N GLU A 136 28.10 33.68 -11.95
CA GLU A 136 29.00 34.35 -12.89
C GLU A 136 28.30 35.55 -13.53
N ASN A 137 28.96 36.70 -13.50
CA ASN A 137 28.55 37.89 -14.25
C ASN A 137 29.44 38.03 -15.49
N GLY A 138 28.88 37.75 -16.66
CA GLY A 138 29.57 37.80 -17.95
C GLY A 138 30.04 39.20 -18.35
N ASP A 139 29.46 40.27 -17.79
CA ASP A 139 29.90 41.65 -18.06
C ASP A 139 31.18 42.02 -17.27
N THR A 140 31.35 41.49 -16.06
CA THR A 140 32.51 41.79 -15.18
C THR A 140 33.54 40.66 -15.12
N GLY A 141 33.16 39.43 -15.50
CA GLY A 141 33.95 38.22 -15.32
C GLY A 141 34.05 37.77 -13.85
N GLU A 142 33.25 38.32 -12.95
CA GLU A 142 33.28 37.97 -11.53
C GLU A 142 32.53 36.66 -11.28
N ILE A 143 33.21 35.69 -10.65
CA ILE A 143 32.61 34.42 -10.22
C ILE A 143 32.57 34.39 -8.69
N LYS A 144 31.37 34.20 -8.14
CA LYS A 144 31.13 34.04 -6.69
C LYS A 144 30.62 32.62 -6.43
N SER A 145 31.46 31.79 -5.83
CA SER A 145 31.13 30.41 -5.44
C SER A 145 30.80 30.34 -3.95
N GLN A 146 29.69 29.68 -3.60
CA GLN A 146 29.25 29.47 -2.23
C GLN A 146 28.57 28.12 -2.08
N THR A 147 28.79 27.45 -0.95
CA THR A 147 28.00 26.27 -0.56
C THR A 147 26.66 26.74 0.01
N VAL A 148 25.56 26.27 -0.57
CA VAL A 148 24.20 26.73 -0.25
C VAL A 148 23.38 25.54 0.25
N PHE A 149 22.75 25.73 1.41
CA PHE A 149 21.76 24.79 1.95
C PHE A 149 20.49 24.82 1.10
N MET A 150 20.08 23.66 0.60
CA MET A 150 18.91 23.49 -0.26
C MET A 150 17.64 23.05 0.48
N GLY A 151 17.77 22.57 1.72
CA GLY A 151 16.67 22.09 2.55
C GLY A 151 16.98 20.78 3.27
N ASP A 152 16.18 20.46 4.28
CA ASP A 152 16.23 19.14 4.92
C ASP A 152 15.46 18.14 4.05
N PHE A 153 16.16 17.10 3.60
CA PHE A 153 15.64 16.11 2.66
C PHE A 153 15.28 14.82 3.41
N PRO A 154 14.02 14.33 3.33
CA PRO A 154 13.64 13.08 3.97
C PRO A 154 14.45 11.90 3.45
N LEU A 155 15.05 11.13 4.37
CA LEU A 155 15.84 9.95 4.04
C LEU A 155 15.01 8.67 4.18
N GLN A 156 15.34 7.68 3.36
CA GLN A 156 14.80 6.34 3.49
C GLN A 156 15.54 5.59 4.61
N THR A 157 14.79 4.89 5.45
CA THR A 157 15.35 3.97 6.44
C THR A 157 15.96 2.74 5.74
N PRO A 158 16.85 1.97 6.42
CA PRO A 158 17.37 0.71 5.87
C PRO A 158 16.28 -0.31 5.49
N HIS A 159 15.06 -0.16 6.01
CA HIS A 159 13.93 -1.04 5.75
C HIS A 159 13.01 -0.55 4.61
N GLY A 160 13.42 0.46 3.83
CA GLY A 160 12.66 0.94 2.69
C GLY A 160 11.44 1.80 3.04
N THR A 161 11.48 2.50 4.18
CA THR A 161 10.38 3.37 4.69
C THR A 161 10.87 4.80 4.92
N PHE A 162 9.96 5.73 5.21
CA PHE A 162 10.27 7.12 5.55
C PHE A 162 9.60 7.48 6.87
N ILE A 163 10.27 8.25 7.74
CA ILE A 163 9.66 8.77 8.97
C ILE A 163 9.31 10.23 8.75
N ILE A 164 8.02 10.55 8.69
CA ILE A 164 7.50 11.90 8.46
C ILE A 164 6.62 12.29 9.64
N GLY A 165 7.08 13.27 10.43
CA GLY A 165 6.39 13.71 11.64
C GLY A 165 6.10 12.55 12.60
N GLY A 166 7.10 11.73 12.93
CA GLY A 166 6.95 10.53 13.77
C GLY A 166 6.30 9.33 13.12
N THR A 167 5.58 9.52 12.02
CA THR A 167 4.82 8.44 11.37
C THR A 167 5.63 7.74 10.30
N GLU A 168 5.64 6.40 10.35
CA GLU A 168 6.31 5.58 9.34
C GLU A 168 5.44 5.42 8.09
N ARG A 169 6.00 5.80 6.94
CA ARG A 169 5.34 5.87 5.64
C ARG A 169 6.08 5.05 4.59
N VAL A 170 5.35 4.62 3.58
CA VAL A 170 5.87 3.92 2.40
C VAL A 170 5.43 4.67 1.15
N ILE A 171 6.37 4.90 0.23
CA ILE A 171 6.06 5.42 -1.10
C ILE A 171 5.76 4.25 -2.03
N VAL A 172 4.50 4.13 -2.45
CA VAL A 172 4.05 3.04 -3.32
C VAL A 172 4.52 3.27 -4.76
N SER A 173 5.06 2.23 -5.38
CA SER A 173 5.49 2.25 -6.78
C SER A 173 4.29 2.42 -7.71
N GLN A 174 4.40 3.31 -8.70
CA GLN A 174 3.27 3.68 -9.55
C GLN A 174 3.39 3.07 -10.95
N LEU A 175 2.35 2.35 -11.40
CA LEU A 175 2.22 1.85 -12.77
C LEU A 175 1.62 2.95 -13.65
N VAL A 176 2.39 3.40 -14.65
CA VAL A 176 1.98 4.43 -15.61
C VAL A 176 2.22 3.97 -17.04
N ARG A 177 1.55 4.59 -18.00
CA ARG A 177 1.89 4.39 -19.41
C ARG A 177 3.30 4.93 -19.66
N SER A 178 4.12 4.13 -20.35
CA SER A 178 5.47 4.56 -20.70
C SER A 178 5.43 5.68 -21.74
N PRO A 179 6.36 6.65 -21.71
CA PRO A 179 6.53 7.58 -22.83
C PRO A 179 6.90 6.83 -24.11
N GLY A 180 6.44 7.29 -25.26
CA GLY A 180 6.71 6.66 -26.56
C GLY A 180 5.63 6.93 -27.60
N VAL A 181 5.67 6.19 -28.70
CA VAL A 181 4.65 6.21 -29.76
C VAL A 181 3.76 4.98 -29.63
N TYR A 182 2.44 5.19 -29.72
CA TYR A 182 1.41 4.15 -29.62
C TYR A 182 0.48 4.20 -30.81
N PHE A 183 0.20 3.05 -31.42
CA PHE A 183 -0.74 2.92 -32.52
C PHE A 183 -2.00 2.20 -32.06
N ASP A 184 -3.17 2.75 -32.41
CA ASP A 184 -4.47 2.13 -32.12
C ASP A 184 -5.34 2.02 -33.37
N ARG A 185 -6.32 1.11 -33.29
CA ARG A 185 -7.35 0.91 -34.30
C ARG A 185 -8.69 0.90 -33.60
N GLN A 186 -9.59 1.76 -34.04
CA GLN A 186 -10.93 1.89 -33.47
C GLN A 186 -11.97 1.76 -34.56
N GLN A 187 -13.00 0.96 -34.33
CA GLN A 187 -14.15 0.92 -35.24
C GLN A 187 -14.96 2.22 -35.10
N ASP A 188 -15.20 2.92 -36.20
CA ASP A 188 -16.05 4.11 -36.18
C ASP A 188 -17.50 3.70 -35.88
N ARG A 189 -18.14 4.36 -34.91
CA ARG A 189 -19.52 4.00 -34.53
C ARG A 189 -20.57 4.29 -35.62
N THR A 190 -20.21 5.08 -36.64
CA THR A 190 -21.15 5.57 -37.67
C THR A 190 -20.88 5.01 -39.06
N SER A 191 -19.77 4.29 -39.26
CA SER A 191 -19.37 3.73 -40.54
C SER A 191 -18.68 2.40 -40.30
N ASP A 192 -18.78 1.49 -41.27
CA ASP A 192 -18.09 0.19 -41.19
C ASP A 192 -16.57 0.31 -41.43
N LYS A 193 -16.02 1.52 -41.36
CA LYS A 193 -14.59 1.81 -41.52
C LYS A 193 -13.90 1.84 -40.15
N GLU A 194 -12.65 1.39 -40.17
CA GLU A 194 -11.74 1.51 -39.04
C GLU A 194 -11.01 2.87 -39.11
N VAL A 195 -10.79 3.47 -37.95
CA VAL A 195 -10.01 4.68 -37.76
C VAL A 195 -8.70 4.25 -37.10
N PHE A 196 -7.58 4.66 -37.69
CA PHE A 196 -6.25 4.34 -37.18
C PHE A 196 -5.65 5.59 -36.55
N GLY A 197 -5.10 5.45 -35.35
CA GLY A 197 -4.48 6.56 -34.61
C GLY A 197 -3.03 6.26 -34.23
N ALA A 198 -2.24 7.31 -34.09
CA ALA A 198 -0.91 7.27 -33.51
C ALA A 198 -0.78 8.37 -32.45
N LYS A 199 -0.25 8.05 -31.27
CA LYS A 199 -0.10 9.00 -30.16
C LYS A 199 1.35 9.02 -29.69
N ILE A 200 2.02 10.15 -29.83
CA ILE A 200 3.35 10.40 -29.25
C ILE A 200 3.14 11.03 -27.87
N ILE A 201 3.42 10.24 -26.83
CA ILE A 201 3.26 10.62 -25.43
C ILE A 201 4.65 10.89 -24.85
N PRO A 202 4.98 12.15 -24.51
CA PRO A 202 6.25 12.46 -23.84
C PRO A 202 6.22 12.10 -22.36
N SER A 203 7.39 12.07 -21.73
CA SER A 203 7.51 12.05 -20.26
C SER A 203 6.99 13.37 -19.67
N ARG A 204 7.36 14.48 -20.32
CA ARG A 204 6.91 15.84 -20.01
C ARG A 204 6.77 16.64 -21.30
N GLY A 205 5.64 17.33 -21.47
CA GLY A 205 5.41 18.19 -22.63
C GLY A 205 4.03 18.01 -23.27
N ALA A 206 3.83 18.65 -24.41
CA ALA A 206 2.58 18.62 -25.17
C ALA A 206 2.37 17.27 -25.86
N TRP A 207 1.13 16.75 -25.91
CA TRP A 207 0.86 15.51 -26.66
C TRP A 207 0.80 15.80 -28.17
N LEU A 208 1.22 14.84 -28.99
CA LEU A 208 1.07 14.90 -30.45
C LEU A 208 0.34 13.65 -30.94
N GLU A 209 -0.86 13.83 -31.49
CA GLU A 209 -1.73 12.74 -31.93
C GLU A 209 -1.97 12.84 -33.44
N PHE A 210 -1.74 11.77 -34.18
CA PHE A 210 -2.12 11.63 -35.59
C PHE A 210 -3.29 10.65 -35.72
N GLU A 211 -4.16 10.86 -36.71
CA GLU A 211 -5.30 10.00 -36.97
C GLU A 211 -5.59 9.97 -38.47
N ILE A 212 -5.85 8.79 -39.02
CA ILE A 212 -6.46 8.64 -40.35
C ILE A 212 -7.96 8.49 -40.12
N ASP A 213 -8.71 9.54 -40.47
CA ASP A 213 -10.16 9.56 -40.24
C ASP A 213 -10.90 8.64 -41.22
N LYS A 214 -12.21 8.47 -41.02
CA LYS A 214 -13.07 7.66 -41.91
C LYS A 214 -13.14 8.13 -43.38
N LYS A 215 -12.62 9.33 -43.69
CA LYS A 215 -12.52 9.87 -45.06
C LYS A 215 -11.13 9.67 -45.65
N ASP A 216 -10.29 8.84 -45.02
CA ASP A 216 -8.93 8.51 -45.43
C ASP A 216 -8.07 9.80 -45.53
N GLN A 217 -8.26 10.73 -44.57
CA GLN A 217 -7.48 11.96 -44.48
C GLN A 217 -6.58 11.95 -43.25
N PRO A 218 -5.25 12.15 -43.40
CA PRO A 218 -4.34 12.21 -42.27
C PRO A 218 -4.52 13.54 -41.54
N GLN A 219 -4.92 13.46 -40.29
CA GLN A 219 -5.15 14.58 -39.38
C GLN A 219 -4.19 14.53 -38.20
N VAL A 220 -3.98 15.68 -37.59
CA VAL A 220 -3.15 15.87 -36.40
C VAL A 220 -3.88 16.68 -35.34
N ARG A 221 -3.63 16.35 -34.08
CA ARG A 221 -4.07 17.10 -32.91
C ARG A 221 -2.86 17.46 -32.06
N VAL A 222 -2.59 18.76 -31.98
CA VAL A 222 -1.53 19.33 -31.15
C VAL A 222 -2.10 19.64 -29.77
N ASP A 223 -1.52 19.08 -28.71
CA ASP A 223 -1.88 19.30 -27.29
C ASP A 223 -3.40 19.18 -27.00
N ARG A 224 -4.01 18.10 -27.50
CA ARG A 224 -5.45 17.80 -27.33
C ARG A 224 -6.40 18.90 -27.83
N LYS A 225 -5.94 19.78 -28.74
CA LYS A 225 -6.77 20.83 -29.36
C LYS A 225 -7.62 20.30 -30.51
N ARG A 226 -8.06 21.17 -31.42
CA ARG A 226 -8.86 20.78 -32.58
C ARG A 226 -8.01 19.98 -33.58
N LYS A 227 -8.63 19.06 -34.31
CA LYS A 227 -7.99 18.32 -35.41
C LYS A 227 -7.65 19.27 -36.55
N GLN A 228 -6.49 19.06 -37.16
CA GLN A 228 -5.94 19.85 -38.27
C GLN A 228 -5.37 18.91 -39.32
N SER A 229 -5.10 19.41 -40.53
CA SER A 229 -4.44 18.62 -41.58
C SER A 229 -3.01 18.26 -41.14
N ALA A 230 -2.63 16.99 -41.25
CA ALA A 230 -1.26 16.56 -40.94
C ALA A 230 -0.25 17.22 -41.90
N ILE A 231 -0.66 17.53 -43.13
CA ILE A 231 0.15 18.25 -44.12
C ILE A 231 0.48 19.67 -43.64
N VAL A 232 -0.53 20.41 -43.11
CA VAL A 232 -0.30 21.75 -42.54
C VAL A 232 0.71 21.70 -41.40
N PHE A 233 0.66 20.66 -40.56
CA PHE A 233 1.64 20.51 -39.49
C PHE A 233 3.05 20.19 -40.01
N LEU A 234 3.19 19.29 -40.99
CA LEU A 234 4.48 19.00 -41.65
C LEU A 234 5.08 20.26 -42.30
N MET A 235 4.25 21.10 -42.92
CA MET A 235 4.68 22.40 -43.43
C MET A 235 5.11 23.35 -42.31
N ALA A 236 4.36 23.40 -41.21
CA ALA A 236 4.66 24.28 -40.07
C ALA A 236 5.99 23.92 -39.38
N ILE A 237 6.34 22.64 -39.26
CA ILE A 237 7.64 22.19 -38.72
C ILE A 237 8.82 22.40 -39.67
N GLY A 238 8.58 22.86 -40.91
CA GLY A 238 9.62 23.29 -41.85
C GLY A 238 9.78 22.47 -43.12
N MET A 239 8.91 21.50 -43.41
CA MET A 239 8.97 20.76 -44.68
C MET A 239 8.27 21.52 -45.81
N THR A 240 8.95 21.69 -46.93
CA THR A 240 8.32 22.15 -48.17
C THR A 240 7.44 21.04 -48.76
N LYS A 241 6.42 21.40 -49.57
CA LYS A 241 5.59 20.40 -50.26
C LYS A 241 6.43 19.40 -51.08
N SER A 242 7.54 19.84 -51.67
CA SER A 242 8.46 18.96 -52.40
C SER A 242 9.15 17.94 -51.48
N GLU A 243 9.58 18.34 -50.30
CA GLU A 243 10.18 17.44 -49.31
C GLU A 243 9.16 16.47 -48.74
N ILE A 244 7.92 16.93 -48.49
CA ILE A 244 6.81 16.05 -48.08
C ILE A 244 6.55 15.01 -49.17
N ALA A 245 6.41 15.43 -50.44
CA ALA A 245 6.19 14.52 -51.56
C ALA A 245 7.33 13.50 -51.70
N GLN A 246 8.59 13.92 -51.50
CA GLN A 246 9.74 13.01 -51.55
C GLN A 246 9.77 12.03 -50.36
N ALA A 247 9.49 12.52 -49.15
CA ALA A 247 9.51 11.71 -47.93
C ALA A 247 8.42 10.63 -47.95
N PHE A 248 7.25 10.95 -48.50
CA PHE A 248 6.06 10.09 -48.56
C PHE A 248 5.77 9.56 -49.97
N LYS A 249 6.76 9.51 -50.87
CA LYS A 249 6.61 9.09 -52.27
C LYS A 249 5.95 7.71 -52.44
N ASP A 250 6.13 6.82 -51.48
CA ASP A 250 5.63 5.45 -51.48
C ASP A 250 4.29 5.30 -50.72
N TYR A 251 3.68 6.42 -50.27
CA TYR A 251 2.48 6.46 -49.43
C TYR A 251 1.36 7.32 -50.08
N PRO A 252 0.54 6.73 -50.99
CA PRO A 252 -0.46 7.47 -51.78
C PRO A 252 -1.45 8.30 -50.95
N LEU A 253 -1.88 7.81 -49.78
CA LEU A 253 -2.81 8.51 -48.90
C LEU A 253 -2.30 9.89 -48.46
N VAL A 254 -0.98 10.00 -48.21
CA VAL A 254 -0.35 11.27 -47.82
C VAL A 254 -0.18 12.18 -49.04
N LEU A 255 0.14 11.62 -50.21
CA LEU A 255 0.24 12.38 -51.47
C LEU A 255 -1.12 12.96 -51.88
N ASP A 256 -2.20 12.19 -51.75
CA ASP A 256 -3.56 12.66 -52.01
C ASP A 256 -3.98 13.80 -51.07
N ALA A 257 -3.56 13.73 -49.80
CA ALA A 257 -3.79 14.80 -48.83
C ALA A 257 -2.95 16.06 -49.15
N LEU A 258 -1.71 15.88 -49.62
CA LEU A 258 -0.81 16.94 -50.04
C LEU A 258 -1.36 17.70 -51.26
N GLU A 259 -1.93 17.00 -52.25
CA GLU A 259 -2.56 17.60 -53.43
C GLU A 259 -3.81 18.42 -53.09
N LYS A 260 -4.57 18.00 -52.06
CA LYS A 260 -5.77 18.70 -51.59
C LYS A 260 -5.46 19.92 -50.73
N GLU A 261 -4.22 20.07 -50.26
CA GLU A 261 -3.83 21.13 -49.35
C GLU A 261 -3.61 22.47 -50.07
N THR A 262 -4.27 23.52 -49.57
CA THR A 262 -4.33 24.84 -50.21
C THR A 262 -3.23 25.80 -49.77
N LEU A 263 -2.65 25.59 -48.58
CA LEU A 263 -1.53 26.42 -48.10
C LEU A 263 -0.26 26.08 -48.87
N GLU A 264 0.57 27.08 -49.20
CA GLU A 264 1.78 26.86 -50.01
C GLU A 264 3.08 27.09 -49.22
N THR A 265 3.04 27.92 -48.18
CA THR A 265 4.24 28.34 -47.44
C THR A 265 4.23 27.90 -45.98
N GLN A 266 5.42 27.79 -45.37
CA GLN A 266 5.55 27.51 -43.94
C GLN A 266 4.88 28.59 -43.08
N ASP A 267 5.01 29.87 -43.45
CA ASP A 267 4.45 30.99 -42.70
C ASP A 267 2.91 30.93 -42.63
N GLU A 268 2.26 30.60 -43.74
CA GLU A 268 0.81 30.39 -43.79
C GLU A 268 0.38 29.22 -42.89
N ALA A 269 1.13 28.12 -42.92
CA ALA A 269 0.88 26.95 -42.09
C ALA A 269 1.06 27.26 -40.60
N LEU A 270 2.10 28.01 -40.22
CA LEU A 270 2.35 28.48 -38.85
C LEU A 270 1.22 29.38 -38.34
N VAL A 271 0.76 30.32 -39.16
CA VAL A 271 -0.35 31.25 -38.82
C VAL A 271 -1.67 30.50 -38.65
N ASP A 272 -1.98 29.57 -39.55
CA ASP A 272 -3.20 28.75 -39.48
C ASP A 272 -3.19 27.85 -38.24
N LEU A 273 -2.07 27.17 -37.99
CA LEU A 273 -1.87 26.32 -36.82
C LEU A 273 -1.98 27.11 -35.52
N TYR A 274 -1.32 28.27 -35.43
CA TYR A 274 -1.35 29.14 -34.25
C TYR A 274 -2.76 29.66 -33.98
N ARG A 275 -3.48 30.13 -35.01
CA ARG A 275 -4.86 30.60 -34.90
C ARG A 275 -5.79 29.53 -34.34
N LYS A 276 -5.60 28.26 -34.72
CA LYS A 276 -6.42 27.14 -34.26
C LYS A 276 -6.08 26.70 -32.84
N ILE A 277 -4.84 26.85 -32.40
CA ILE A 277 -4.40 26.53 -31.03
C ILE A 277 -4.74 27.66 -30.05
N ARG A 278 -4.48 28.92 -30.44
CA ARG A 278 -4.69 30.14 -29.65
C ARG A 278 -5.59 31.14 -30.40
N PRO A 279 -6.93 30.93 -30.40
CA PRO A 279 -7.85 31.74 -31.20
C PRO A 279 -8.01 33.19 -30.73
N ALA A 280 -7.61 33.51 -29.49
CA ALA A 280 -7.71 34.86 -28.93
C ALA A 280 -6.47 35.74 -29.21
N ASP A 281 -5.34 35.13 -29.60
CA ASP A 281 -4.07 35.83 -29.80
C ASP A 281 -3.91 36.20 -31.28
N THR A 282 -3.24 37.33 -31.57
CA THR A 282 -2.91 37.72 -32.95
C THR A 282 -1.93 36.70 -33.56
N PRO A 283 -2.29 35.99 -34.63
CA PRO A 283 -1.43 34.96 -35.19
C PRO A 283 -0.33 35.58 -36.06
N THR A 284 0.92 35.37 -35.68
CA THR A 284 2.10 35.71 -36.52
C THR A 284 2.93 34.45 -36.80
N PRO A 285 3.66 34.38 -37.92
CA PRO A 285 4.54 33.24 -38.21
C PRO A 285 5.55 32.99 -37.08
N GLU A 286 6.14 34.05 -36.53
CA GLU A 286 7.08 34.00 -35.40
C GLU A 286 6.45 33.40 -34.15
N ALA A 287 5.22 33.81 -33.80
CA ALA A 287 4.49 33.26 -32.66
C ALA A 287 4.15 31.77 -32.87
N GLY A 288 3.76 31.40 -34.08
CA GLY A 288 3.56 30.00 -34.49
C GLY A 288 4.83 29.16 -34.33
N LYS A 289 5.96 29.68 -34.82
CA LYS A 289 7.26 28.99 -34.78
C LYS A 289 7.73 28.80 -33.34
N ASN A 290 7.70 29.86 -32.53
CA ASN A 290 8.10 29.80 -31.12
C ASN A 290 7.20 28.88 -30.31
N LEU A 291 5.90 28.79 -30.65
CA LEU A 291 4.98 27.86 -30.01
C LEU A 291 5.35 26.41 -30.31
N LEU A 292 5.59 26.07 -31.58
CA LEU A 292 5.98 24.71 -31.98
C LEU A 292 7.35 24.31 -31.42
N ASP A 293 8.32 25.22 -31.48
CA ASP A 293 9.64 25.03 -30.89
C ASP A 293 9.53 24.74 -29.39
N SER A 294 8.77 25.59 -28.67
CA SER A 294 8.47 25.37 -27.26
C SER A 294 7.71 24.07 -26.97
N PHE A 295 6.91 23.57 -27.90
CA PHE A 295 6.07 22.40 -27.67
C PHE A 295 6.78 21.09 -27.92
N TYR A 296 7.71 21.01 -28.87
CA TYR A 296 8.27 19.73 -29.31
C TYR A 296 9.80 19.70 -29.44
N PHE A 297 10.45 20.84 -29.71
CA PHE A 297 11.89 20.87 -30.04
C PHE A 297 12.75 21.46 -28.91
N ASN A 298 12.15 22.21 -27.98
CA ASN A 298 12.84 22.78 -26.82
C ASN A 298 12.90 21.78 -25.66
N THR A 299 14.09 21.24 -25.40
CA THR A 299 14.35 20.24 -24.34
C THR A 299 14.02 20.72 -22.92
N LYS A 300 14.00 22.04 -22.67
CA LYS A 300 13.59 22.58 -21.36
C LYS A 300 12.09 22.41 -21.11
N ARG A 301 11.28 22.26 -22.16
CA ARG A 301 9.81 22.18 -22.08
C ARG A 301 9.22 20.87 -22.57
N TYR A 302 9.95 20.15 -23.42
CA TYR A 302 9.57 18.84 -23.95
C TYR A 302 10.68 17.82 -23.67
N ASP A 303 10.32 16.67 -23.12
CA ASP A 303 11.25 15.62 -22.72
C ASP A 303 10.60 14.24 -22.87
N LEU A 304 11.20 13.39 -23.70
CA LEU A 304 10.79 12.00 -23.86
C LEU A 304 11.27 11.09 -22.71
N ALA A 305 12.23 11.54 -21.91
CA ALA A 305 13.10 10.74 -21.06
C ALA A 305 13.86 9.65 -21.84
N ARG A 306 14.87 9.05 -21.20
CA ARG A 306 15.65 7.95 -21.80
C ARG A 306 14.75 6.79 -22.26
N VAL A 307 13.73 6.47 -21.47
CA VAL A 307 12.74 5.42 -21.78
C VAL A 307 11.90 5.74 -23.01
N GLY A 308 11.47 7.00 -23.21
CA GLY A 308 10.64 7.37 -24.36
C GLY A 308 11.42 7.34 -25.65
N ARG A 309 12.67 7.81 -25.62
CA ARG A 309 13.60 7.68 -26.75
C ARG A 309 13.87 6.22 -27.08
N TYR A 310 14.19 5.39 -26.08
CA TYR A 310 14.37 3.94 -26.26
C TYR A 310 13.16 3.28 -26.91
N LYS A 311 11.94 3.59 -26.46
CA LYS A 311 10.72 3.03 -27.04
C LYS A 311 10.47 3.49 -28.48
N ILE A 312 10.65 4.77 -28.78
CA ILE A 312 10.50 5.30 -30.15
C ILE A 312 11.51 4.65 -31.09
N ASN A 313 12.78 4.58 -30.67
CA ASN A 313 13.84 3.90 -31.41
C ASN A 313 13.46 2.45 -31.74
N ARG A 314 12.98 1.70 -30.74
CA ARG A 314 12.64 0.28 -30.92
C ARG A 314 11.38 0.05 -31.75
N LYS A 315 10.35 0.90 -31.61
CA LYS A 315 9.06 0.78 -32.31
C LYS A 315 9.13 1.24 -33.77
N LEU A 316 9.89 2.32 -34.05
CA LEU A 316 10.01 2.89 -35.40
C LEU A 316 11.29 2.46 -36.14
N GLY A 317 12.23 1.80 -35.45
CA GLY A 317 13.53 1.40 -36.01
C GLY A 317 14.40 2.58 -36.36
N VAL A 318 14.48 3.56 -35.44
CA VAL A 318 15.37 4.72 -35.56
C VAL A 318 16.51 4.61 -34.55
N GLU A 319 17.69 5.10 -34.91
CA GLU A 319 18.94 4.91 -34.16
C GLU A 319 19.49 6.23 -33.58
N ALA A 320 18.63 6.99 -32.90
CA ALA A 320 19.06 8.16 -32.15
C ALA A 320 19.67 7.76 -30.80
N ASP A 321 20.60 8.56 -30.26
CA ASP A 321 21.18 8.32 -28.93
C ASP A 321 20.08 8.31 -27.86
N PHE A 322 20.09 7.33 -26.95
CA PHE A 322 19.13 7.24 -25.84
C PHE A 322 19.21 8.42 -24.86
N ASN A 323 20.34 9.13 -24.83
CA ASN A 323 20.51 10.34 -24.04
C ASN A 323 19.96 11.59 -24.73
N ASP A 324 19.66 11.52 -26.04
CA ASP A 324 18.95 12.59 -26.74
C ASP A 324 17.44 12.47 -26.50
N ARG A 325 16.94 13.25 -25.56
CA ARG A 325 15.55 13.18 -25.09
C ARG A 325 14.59 14.10 -25.87
N SER A 326 15.08 14.80 -26.89
CA SER A 326 14.28 15.70 -27.74
C SER A 326 13.35 14.90 -28.66
N LEU A 327 12.41 15.55 -29.36
CA LEU A 327 11.67 14.90 -30.46
C LEU A 327 12.24 15.41 -31.79
N HIS A 328 12.62 14.51 -32.69
CA HIS A 328 13.14 14.89 -34.00
C HIS A 328 12.06 14.87 -35.07
N GLN A 329 12.30 15.64 -36.13
CA GLN A 329 11.47 15.62 -37.33
C GLN A 329 11.41 14.22 -37.96
N GLU A 330 12.51 13.45 -37.90
CA GLU A 330 12.56 12.08 -38.40
C GLU A 330 11.61 11.14 -37.64
N ASP A 331 11.48 11.30 -36.32
CA ASP A 331 10.56 10.53 -35.47
C ASP A 331 9.11 10.77 -35.89
N ILE A 332 8.76 12.03 -36.20
CA ILE A 332 7.42 12.44 -36.65
C ILE A 332 7.11 11.83 -38.02
N ILE A 333 8.06 11.91 -38.96
CA ILE A 333 7.89 11.33 -40.30
C ILE A 333 7.74 9.81 -40.22
N ALA A 334 8.60 9.13 -39.45
CA ALA A 334 8.52 7.68 -39.25
C ALA A 334 7.19 7.26 -38.60
N THR A 335 6.68 8.03 -37.63
CA THR A 335 5.37 7.81 -37.02
C THR A 335 4.24 7.86 -38.04
N ILE A 336 4.21 8.88 -38.91
CA ILE A 336 3.17 8.99 -39.94
C ILE A 336 3.30 7.85 -40.96
N LYS A 337 4.52 7.49 -41.39
CA LYS A 337 4.74 6.37 -42.31
C LYS A 337 4.25 5.05 -41.73
N TYR A 338 4.57 4.77 -40.47
CA TYR A 338 4.10 3.57 -39.78
C TYR A 338 2.58 3.56 -39.66
N LEU A 339 1.95 4.69 -39.32
CA LEU A 339 0.49 4.81 -39.26
C LEU A 339 -0.19 4.51 -40.60
N VAL A 340 0.39 4.98 -41.71
CA VAL A 340 -0.14 4.69 -43.06
C VAL A 340 0.11 3.23 -43.44
N ALA A 341 1.29 2.67 -43.12
CA ALA A 341 1.56 1.24 -43.33
C ALA A 341 0.58 0.33 -42.58
N LEU A 342 0.22 0.71 -41.35
CA LEU A 342 -0.80 0.03 -40.54
C LEU A 342 -2.19 0.13 -41.17
N HIS A 343 -2.58 1.31 -41.65
CA HIS A 343 -3.84 1.51 -42.39
C HIS A 343 -3.89 0.68 -43.69
N ASP A 344 -2.77 0.58 -44.40
CA ASP A 344 -2.66 -0.18 -45.66
C ASP A 344 -2.59 -1.70 -45.44
N GLY A 345 -2.53 -2.16 -44.19
CA GLY A 345 -2.46 -3.58 -43.83
C GLY A 345 -1.11 -4.22 -44.13
N ALA A 346 -0.03 -3.43 -44.18
CA ALA A 346 1.32 -3.96 -44.31
C ALA A 346 1.68 -4.84 -43.10
N ALA A 347 2.36 -5.97 -43.32
CA ALA A 347 2.80 -6.84 -42.24
C ALA A 347 4.13 -6.37 -41.62
N THR A 348 4.96 -5.69 -42.41
CA THR A 348 6.28 -5.22 -42.00
C THR A 348 6.52 -3.77 -42.36
N PHE A 349 7.41 -3.12 -41.61
CA PHE A 349 7.85 -1.75 -41.79
C PHE A 349 9.38 -1.70 -41.73
N PRO A 350 10.05 -1.13 -42.74
CA PRO A 350 11.50 -1.08 -42.76
C PRO A 350 12.02 -0.16 -41.65
N GLY A 351 12.94 -0.66 -40.84
CA GLY A 351 13.64 0.11 -39.81
C GLY A 351 15.10 -0.32 -39.68
N LYS A 352 15.81 0.29 -38.74
CA LYS A 352 17.17 -0.08 -38.37
C LYS A 352 17.27 -0.41 -36.89
N ARG A 353 18.07 -1.43 -36.56
CA ARG A 353 18.45 -1.78 -35.19
C ARG A 353 19.92 -2.19 -35.16
N ASN A 354 20.72 -1.54 -34.32
CA ASN A 354 22.15 -1.82 -34.15
C ASN A 354 22.95 -1.77 -35.47
N GLY A 355 22.60 -0.85 -36.37
CA GLY A 355 23.21 -0.63 -37.68
C GLY A 355 22.72 -1.59 -38.78
N GLU A 356 21.88 -2.56 -38.43
CA GLU A 356 21.31 -3.53 -39.37
C GLU A 356 19.90 -3.13 -39.80
N ASP A 357 19.57 -3.30 -41.09
CA ASP A 357 18.22 -3.14 -41.58
C ASP A 357 17.35 -4.30 -41.04
N VAL A 358 16.22 -3.96 -40.41
CA VAL A 358 15.29 -4.92 -39.81
C VAL A 358 13.88 -4.62 -40.29
N ASP A 359 13.17 -5.67 -40.71
CA ASP A 359 11.74 -5.59 -40.98
C ASP A 359 10.96 -5.65 -39.66
N LEU A 360 10.48 -4.50 -39.19
CA LEU A 360 9.69 -4.38 -37.98
C LEU A 360 8.27 -4.89 -38.24
N ARG A 361 7.70 -5.69 -37.32
CA ARG A 361 6.30 -6.09 -37.39
C ARG A 361 5.40 -4.85 -37.25
N VAL A 362 4.45 -4.71 -38.18
CA VAL A 362 3.42 -3.67 -38.13
C VAL A 362 2.19 -4.23 -37.43
N ASP A 363 1.92 -3.71 -36.24
CA ASP A 363 0.74 -4.03 -35.46
C ASP A 363 0.32 -2.85 -34.58
N VAL A 364 -0.92 -2.92 -34.08
CA VAL A 364 -1.44 -2.04 -33.02
C VAL A 364 -0.73 -2.32 -31.69
N ASP A 365 -0.72 -1.35 -30.79
CA ASP A 365 -0.13 -1.50 -29.47
C ASP A 365 -1.21 -1.77 -28.42
N ASP A 366 -1.03 -2.84 -27.64
CA ASP A 366 -1.81 -3.04 -26.42
C ASP A 366 -1.28 -2.12 -25.30
N ILE A 367 -2.12 -1.19 -24.85
CA ILE A 367 -1.82 -0.22 -23.80
C ILE A 367 -1.67 -0.85 -22.40
N ASP A 368 -2.11 -2.08 -22.22
CA ASP A 368 -2.13 -2.82 -20.95
C ASP A 368 -0.96 -3.80 -20.85
N HIS A 369 -0.33 -4.15 -21.97
CA HIS A 369 0.91 -4.92 -22.03
C HIS A 369 2.04 -4.25 -21.21
N PHE A 370 2.80 -5.03 -20.44
CA PHE A 370 3.87 -4.52 -19.56
C PHE A 370 5.13 -4.02 -20.29
N GLY A 371 5.21 -4.20 -21.62
CA GLY A 371 6.17 -3.46 -22.46
C GLY A 371 5.72 -2.02 -22.76
N ASN A 372 4.45 -1.72 -22.53
CA ASN A 372 3.82 -0.41 -22.76
C ASN A 372 3.48 0.32 -21.45
N ARG A 373 3.49 -0.37 -20.32
CA ARG A 373 3.39 0.20 -18.98
C ARG A 373 4.70 0.06 -18.23
N ARG A 374 5.09 1.11 -17.50
CA ARG A 374 6.30 1.14 -16.68
C ARG A 374 5.97 1.52 -15.24
N ILE A 375 6.83 1.10 -14.33
CA ILE A 375 6.84 1.46 -12.93
C ILE A 375 7.70 2.71 -12.73
N ARG A 376 7.09 3.75 -12.16
CA ARG A 376 7.82 4.83 -11.49
C ARG A 376 8.06 4.41 -10.06
N GLN A 377 9.31 4.14 -9.74
CA GLN A 377 9.73 3.80 -8.38
C GLN A 377 9.87 5.06 -7.51
N VAL A 378 10.12 4.88 -6.21
CA VAL A 378 10.24 5.96 -5.23
C VAL A 378 11.25 7.04 -5.64
N GLY A 379 12.40 6.64 -6.18
CA GLY A 379 13.44 7.57 -6.64
C GLY A 379 12.94 8.52 -7.72
N GLU A 380 12.29 7.99 -8.76
CA GLU A 380 11.74 8.80 -9.86
C GLU A 380 10.58 9.69 -9.39
N LEU A 381 9.73 9.21 -8.48
CA LEU A 381 8.63 10.00 -7.93
C LEU A 381 9.15 11.22 -7.16
N ILE A 382 10.15 11.04 -6.29
CA ILE A 382 10.78 12.14 -5.54
C ILE A 382 11.55 13.06 -6.49
N GLN A 383 12.31 12.51 -7.45
CA GLN A 383 13.03 13.26 -8.47
C GLN A 383 12.10 14.23 -9.22
N ASN A 384 10.89 13.78 -9.58
CA ASN A 384 9.89 14.62 -10.27
C ASN A 384 9.37 15.77 -9.39
N GLN A 385 9.22 15.56 -8.09
CA GLN A 385 8.82 16.63 -7.16
C GLN A 385 9.95 17.64 -6.97
N LEU A 386 11.19 17.16 -6.81
CA LEU A 386 12.37 18.00 -6.73
C LEU A 386 12.54 18.86 -7.99
N ARG A 387 12.40 18.26 -9.18
CA ARG A 387 12.42 18.98 -10.47
C ARG A 387 11.36 20.07 -10.52
N THR A 388 10.14 19.79 -10.05
CA THR A 388 9.05 20.78 -9.99
C THR A 388 9.37 21.92 -9.02
N GLY A 389 9.90 21.61 -7.84
CA GLY A 389 10.34 22.58 -6.84
C GLY A 389 11.47 23.48 -7.36
N LEU A 390 12.49 22.89 -7.98
CA LEU A 390 13.62 23.61 -8.54
C LEU A 390 13.24 24.44 -9.76
N SER A 391 12.28 24.01 -10.60
CA SER A 391 11.76 24.86 -11.69
C SER A 391 11.03 26.11 -11.16
N ARG A 392 10.31 26.00 -10.02
CA ARG A 392 9.72 27.16 -9.35
C ARG A 392 10.82 28.08 -8.78
N MET A 393 11.87 27.50 -8.20
CA MET A 393 13.03 28.25 -7.71
C MET A 393 13.77 28.96 -8.86
N GLU A 394 13.99 28.29 -9.99
CA GLU A 394 14.63 28.84 -11.19
C GLU A 394 13.95 30.12 -11.64
N ARG A 395 12.61 30.13 -11.67
CA ARG A 395 11.82 31.32 -12.01
C ARG A 395 12.11 32.49 -11.06
N VAL A 396 12.21 32.23 -9.76
CA VAL A 396 12.54 33.24 -8.74
C VAL A 396 13.97 33.75 -8.91
N VAL A 397 14.92 32.86 -9.22
CA VAL A 397 16.32 33.22 -9.50
C VAL A 397 16.40 34.15 -10.71
N ARG A 398 15.74 33.81 -11.83
CA ARG A 398 15.71 34.65 -13.05
C ARG A 398 15.11 36.04 -12.78
N GLU A 399 14.04 36.12 -12.00
CA GLU A 399 13.44 37.39 -11.59
C GLU A 399 14.38 38.22 -10.72
N ARG A 400 15.05 37.59 -9.74
CA ARG A 400 16.01 38.26 -8.85
C ARG A 400 17.27 38.76 -9.57
N MET A 401 17.79 38.02 -10.55
CA MET A 401 18.91 38.47 -11.40
C MET A 401 18.61 39.78 -12.13
N THR A 402 17.34 40.06 -12.45
CA THR A 402 16.95 41.31 -13.14
C THR A 402 16.57 42.46 -12.21
N THR A 403 16.24 42.16 -10.94
CA THR A 403 15.71 43.13 -9.97
C THR A 403 16.72 43.55 -8.91
N GLN A 404 17.69 42.70 -8.58
CA GLN A 404 18.78 43.01 -7.65
C GLN A 404 19.92 43.76 -8.35
N ASP A 405 20.67 44.55 -7.58
CA ASP A 405 21.86 45.25 -8.08
C ASP A 405 23.00 44.25 -8.36
N ALA A 406 23.55 44.30 -9.59
CA ALA A 406 24.47 43.30 -10.12
C ALA A 406 25.71 43.07 -9.24
N GLU A 407 26.25 44.13 -8.63
CA GLU A 407 27.45 44.05 -7.78
C GLU A 407 27.16 43.39 -6.41
N ALA A 408 25.92 43.49 -5.92
CA ALA A 408 25.50 42.98 -4.62
C ALA A 408 24.97 41.53 -4.65
N ILE A 409 24.81 40.95 -5.85
CA ILE A 409 24.29 39.59 -6.01
C ILE A 409 25.28 38.56 -5.43
N THR A 410 24.76 37.64 -4.63
CA THR A 410 25.44 36.41 -4.20
C THR A 410 24.53 35.21 -4.49
N PRO A 411 25.05 33.98 -4.63
CA PRO A 411 24.22 32.79 -4.77
C PRO A 411 23.12 32.69 -3.70
N GLN A 412 23.45 32.99 -2.44
CA GLN A 412 22.50 32.98 -1.33
C GLN A 412 21.39 34.04 -1.45
N SER A 413 21.66 35.22 -2.06
CA SER A 413 20.63 36.25 -2.27
C SER A 413 19.64 35.88 -3.39
N LEU A 414 20.06 35.06 -4.34
CA LEU A 414 19.24 34.59 -5.46
C LEU A 414 18.36 33.40 -5.08
N ILE A 415 18.90 32.44 -4.34
CA ILE A 415 18.25 31.16 -4.07
C ILE A 415 17.19 31.32 -2.97
N ASN A 416 15.96 30.88 -3.27
CA ASN A 416 14.88 30.75 -2.29
C ASN A 416 14.41 29.29 -2.27
N ILE A 417 14.69 28.59 -1.17
CA ILE A 417 14.41 27.14 -1.04
C ILE A 417 12.96 26.82 -0.70
N ARG A 418 12.15 27.80 -0.28
CA ARG A 418 10.75 27.57 0.14
C ARG A 418 9.91 26.78 -0.89
N PRO A 419 9.99 27.05 -2.21
CA PRO A 419 9.25 26.28 -3.20
C PRO A 419 9.68 24.81 -3.28
N VAL A 420 10.97 24.51 -3.04
CA VAL A 420 11.53 23.15 -3.06
C VAL A 420 11.03 22.36 -1.85
N ASN A 421 11.20 22.92 -0.65
CA ASN A 421 10.74 22.30 0.59
C ASN A 421 9.21 22.11 0.61
N ALA A 422 8.46 23.08 0.08
CA ALA A 422 7.01 22.97 -0.02
C ALA A 422 6.58 21.79 -0.91
N THR A 423 7.21 21.59 -2.07
CA THR A 423 6.87 20.45 -2.96
C THR A 423 7.21 19.10 -2.34
N ILE A 424 8.32 18.99 -1.62
CA ILE A 424 8.72 17.75 -0.94
C ILE A 424 7.76 17.47 0.23
N LYS A 425 7.47 18.46 1.07
CA LYS A 425 6.55 18.33 2.21
C LYS A 425 5.13 17.98 1.75
N GLU A 426 4.65 18.59 0.65
CA GLU A 426 3.36 18.27 0.03
C GLU A 426 3.33 16.80 -0.44
N PHE A 427 4.36 16.35 -1.15
CA PHE A 427 4.43 14.96 -1.62
C PHE A 427 4.41 13.96 -0.47
N PHE A 428 5.24 14.15 0.55
CA PHE A 428 5.28 13.21 1.68
C PHE A 428 4.04 13.29 2.57
N GLY A 429 3.38 14.45 2.69
CA GLY A 429 2.21 14.64 3.55
C GLY A 429 0.88 14.20 2.92
N THR A 430 0.59 14.64 1.69
CA THR A 430 -0.75 14.59 1.10
C THR A 430 -0.88 13.71 -0.15
N SER A 431 0.23 13.19 -0.70
CA SER A 431 0.19 12.34 -1.90
C SER A 431 -0.53 11.01 -1.65
N GLN A 432 -1.34 10.56 -2.61
CA GLN A 432 -1.96 9.21 -2.61
C GLN A 432 -0.93 8.08 -2.64
N LEU A 433 0.30 8.36 -3.12
CA LEU A 433 1.40 7.41 -3.18
C LEU A 433 2.21 7.36 -1.88
N SER A 434 2.17 8.42 -1.06
CA SER A 434 2.75 8.46 0.28
C SER A 434 1.72 7.95 1.28
N GLN A 435 1.78 6.65 1.59
CA GLN A 435 0.81 5.98 2.45
C GLN A 435 1.41 5.70 3.82
N PHE A 436 0.60 5.72 4.87
CA PHE A 436 0.99 5.14 6.15
C PHE A 436 1.38 3.68 5.94
N MET A 437 2.48 3.26 6.54
CA MET A 437 2.91 1.87 6.43
C MET A 437 1.85 0.95 7.06
N ASP A 438 1.48 -0.10 6.34
CA ASP A 438 0.65 -1.19 6.87
C ASP A 438 1.51 -2.12 7.73
N GLN A 439 1.45 -1.93 9.05
CA GLN A 439 2.22 -2.57 10.10
C GLN A 439 1.33 -3.46 10.99
N ASN A 440 0.27 -4.05 10.44
CA ASN A 440 -0.46 -5.10 11.15
C ASN A 440 0.50 -6.24 11.55
N ASN A 441 1.31 -6.71 10.61
CA ASN A 441 2.33 -7.74 10.80
C ASN A 441 3.49 -7.58 9.78
N PRO A 442 4.61 -8.32 9.90
CA PRO A 442 5.73 -8.18 8.97
C PRO A 442 5.35 -8.37 7.49
N LEU A 443 4.44 -9.30 7.18
CA LEU A 443 3.98 -9.56 5.81
C LEU A 443 3.22 -8.37 5.22
N SER A 444 2.36 -7.71 6.01
CA SER A 444 1.65 -6.50 5.56
C SER A 444 2.65 -5.41 5.19
N GLY A 445 3.72 -5.26 5.97
CA GLY A 445 4.81 -4.32 5.72
C GLY A 445 5.55 -4.59 4.42
N VAL A 446 6.03 -5.82 4.21
CA VAL A 446 6.74 -6.21 2.97
C VAL A 446 5.84 -6.05 1.75
N THR A 447 4.58 -6.49 1.85
CA THR A 447 3.63 -6.38 0.74
C THR A 447 3.36 -4.92 0.39
N ASN A 448 3.18 -4.03 1.39
CA ASN A 448 2.96 -2.62 1.14
C ASN A 448 4.15 -1.97 0.40
N LYS A 449 5.39 -2.36 0.75
CA LYS A 449 6.62 -1.90 0.10
C LYS A 449 6.76 -2.40 -1.35
N ARG A 450 6.18 -3.57 -1.67
CA ARG A 450 6.17 -4.20 -3.01
C ARG A 450 4.87 -3.96 -3.81
N ARG A 451 4.01 -3.07 -3.35
CA ARG A 451 2.73 -2.74 -3.99
C ARG A 451 2.94 -1.93 -5.26
N LEU A 452 2.15 -2.24 -6.30
CA LEU A 452 2.09 -1.54 -7.57
C LEU A 452 0.71 -0.86 -7.68
N SER A 453 0.67 0.46 -7.83
CA SER A 453 -0.58 1.23 -7.94
C SER A 453 -0.70 1.88 -9.31
N ALA A 454 -1.78 1.61 -10.04
CA ALA A 454 -2.14 2.36 -11.25
C ALA A 454 -2.77 3.73 -10.93
N LEU A 455 -3.15 3.96 -9.67
CA LEU A 455 -3.73 5.20 -9.18
C LEU A 455 -2.67 6.26 -8.85
N GLY A 456 -3.10 7.50 -8.66
CA GLY A 456 -2.25 8.63 -8.26
C GLY A 456 -1.92 9.60 -9.39
N PRO A 457 -1.22 10.71 -9.10
CA PRO A 457 -0.90 11.75 -10.08
C PRO A 457 -0.12 11.18 -11.28
N GLY A 458 -0.56 11.45 -12.51
CA GLY A 458 0.05 10.91 -13.73
C GLY A 458 -0.35 9.46 -14.10
N GLY A 459 -1.03 8.75 -13.20
CA GLY A 459 -1.67 7.47 -13.46
C GLY A 459 -3.13 7.61 -13.89
N LEU A 460 -3.95 6.62 -13.53
CA LEU A 460 -5.38 6.59 -13.79
C LEU A 460 -6.16 7.08 -12.57
N SER A 461 -7.31 7.73 -12.80
CA SER A 461 -8.29 7.93 -11.74
C SER A 461 -9.21 6.71 -11.67
N ARG A 462 -9.62 6.32 -10.46
CA ARG A 462 -10.49 5.15 -10.23
C ARG A 462 -11.73 5.15 -11.13
N ASP A 463 -12.37 6.31 -11.27
CA ASP A 463 -13.64 6.44 -12.02
C ASP A 463 -13.46 6.52 -13.54
N ARG A 464 -12.21 6.67 -14.03
CA ARG A 464 -11.89 6.66 -15.47
C ARG A 464 -11.21 5.36 -15.93
N ALA A 465 -10.87 4.48 -14.99
CA ALA A 465 -10.29 3.19 -15.33
C ALA A 465 -11.36 2.27 -15.93
N SER A 466 -11.12 1.76 -17.13
CA SER A 466 -11.96 0.75 -17.78
C SER A 466 -11.85 -0.61 -17.09
N MET A 467 -12.72 -1.55 -17.44
CA MET A 467 -12.65 -2.94 -16.96
C MET A 467 -11.39 -3.65 -17.47
N GLU A 468 -11.00 -3.43 -18.73
CA GLU A 468 -9.81 -4.06 -19.35
C GLU A 468 -8.53 -3.84 -18.54
N VAL A 469 -8.34 -2.62 -18.01
CA VAL A 469 -7.18 -2.27 -17.19
C VAL A 469 -7.12 -3.05 -15.86
N ARG A 470 -8.27 -3.55 -15.39
CA ARG A 470 -8.40 -4.29 -14.14
C ARG A 470 -8.19 -5.79 -14.33
N ASP A 471 -8.24 -6.27 -15.57
CA ASP A 471 -8.10 -7.68 -15.88
C ASP A 471 -6.64 -8.12 -15.84
N VAL A 472 -6.42 -9.44 -15.77
CA VAL A 472 -5.08 -10.02 -15.78
C VAL A 472 -4.61 -10.19 -17.22
N HIS A 473 -3.56 -9.46 -17.60
CA HIS A 473 -2.92 -9.58 -18.91
C HIS A 473 -1.85 -10.69 -18.91
N PRO A 474 -1.68 -11.49 -19.99
CA PRO A 474 -0.64 -12.54 -20.06
C PRO A 474 0.79 -12.05 -19.74
N SER A 475 1.11 -10.81 -20.12
CA SER A 475 2.41 -10.19 -19.80
C SER A 475 2.67 -10.01 -18.30
N HIS A 476 1.66 -10.13 -17.44
CA HIS A 476 1.82 -10.07 -15.99
C HIS A 476 2.57 -11.28 -15.44
N PHE A 477 2.65 -12.40 -16.17
CA PHE A 477 3.33 -13.62 -15.73
C PHE A 477 4.77 -13.32 -15.29
N GLY A 478 5.12 -13.74 -14.07
CA GLY A 478 6.43 -13.50 -13.47
C GLY A 478 6.74 -12.05 -13.07
N ARG A 479 5.80 -11.12 -13.28
CA ARG A 479 5.99 -9.66 -13.11
C ARG A 479 5.04 -9.07 -12.07
N MET A 480 3.74 -9.29 -12.21
CA MET A 480 2.72 -8.87 -11.24
C MET A 480 1.85 -10.07 -10.88
N CYS A 481 1.60 -10.25 -9.58
CA CYS A 481 0.81 -11.37 -9.09
C CYS A 481 -0.64 -11.30 -9.59
N PRO A 482 -1.17 -12.36 -10.21
CA PRO A 482 -2.56 -12.40 -10.67
C PRO A 482 -3.57 -12.64 -9.53
N ILE A 483 -3.11 -13.02 -8.34
CA ILE A 483 -3.94 -13.35 -7.18
C ILE A 483 -4.08 -12.18 -6.21
N GLU A 484 -2.98 -11.49 -5.93
CA GLU A 484 -2.93 -10.49 -4.87
C GLU A 484 -3.40 -9.10 -5.34
N SER A 485 -4.69 -8.86 -5.20
CA SER A 485 -5.34 -7.56 -5.41
C SER A 485 -6.44 -7.35 -4.36
N PRO A 486 -6.76 -6.11 -3.94
CA PRO A 486 -7.95 -5.84 -3.13
C PRO A 486 -9.23 -6.34 -3.82
N GLU A 487 -10.17 -6.92 -3.06
CA GLU A 487 -11.48 -7.39 -3.57
C GLU A 487 -12.50 -6.25 -3.79
N GLY A 488 -12.18 -5.05 -3.29
CA GLY A 488 -13.07 -3.88 -3.34
C GLY A 488 -13.00 -3.08 -4.66
N PRO A 489 -13.34 -1.78 -4.65
CA PRO A 489 -13.42 -0.97 -5.87
C PRO A 489 -12.08 -0.73 -6.58
N ASN A 490 -10.98 -1.13 -5.95
CA ASN A 490 -9.62 -1.01 -6.48
C ASN A 490 -9.08 -2.33 -7.07
N ILE A 491 -9.94 -3.34 -7.25
CA ILE A 491 -9.57 -4.60 -7.91
C ILE A 491 -8.89 -4.32 -9.25
N GLY A 492 -7.73 -4.97 -9.48
CA GLY A 492 -6.89 -4.83 -10.67
C GLY A 492 -6.10 -3.52 -10.78
N LEU A 493 -6.49 -2.47 -10.05
CA LEU A 493 -5.78 -1.18 -10.04
C LEU A 493 -4.61 -1.15 -9.05
N ILE A 494 -4.64 -2.05 -8.06
CA ILE A 494 -3.59 -2.24 -7.08
C ILE A 494 -3.20 -3.72 -7.12
N GLY A 495 -1.97 -3.99 -7.53
CA GLY A 495 -1.37 -5.33 -7.52
C GLY A 495 -0.12 -5.38 -6.66
N SER A 496 0.50 -6.56 -6.58
CA SER A 496 1.79 -6.75 -5.92
C SER A 496 2.82 -7.33 -6.88
N LEU A 497 4.07 -6.88 -6.75
CA LEU A 497 5.18 -7.40 -7.56
C LEU A 497 5.35 -8.91 -7.30
N ALA A 498 5.51 -9.69 -8.37
CA ALA A 498 5.76 -11.13 -8.26
C ALA A 498 7.08 -11.39 -7.51
N THR A 499 7.26 -12.60 -6.97
CA THR A 499 8.37 -12.95 -6.07
C THR A 499 9.75 -12.66 -6.68
N PHE A 500 9.96 -13.05 -7.94
CA PHE A 500 11.22 -12.87 -8.66
C PHE A 500 11.24 -11.64 -9.59
N GLY A 501 10.12 -10.91 -9.66
CA GLY A 501 10.02 -9.72 -10.50
C GLY A 501 10.99 -8.63 -10.01
N ARG A 502 11.74 -8.03 -10.94
CA ARG A 502 12.62 -6.88 -10.70
C ARG A 502 12.27 -5.73 -11.64
N VAL A 503 12.60 -4.50 -11.26
CA VAL A 503 12.38 -3.33 -12.12
C VAL A 503 13.72 -2.88 -12.70
N ASN A 504 13.79 -2.72 -14.01
CA ASN A 504 15.01 -2.24 -14.68
C ASN A 504 15.11 -0.70 -14.66
N PRO A 505 16.24 -0.09 -15.07
CA PRO A 505 16.40 1.37 -15.03
C PRO A 505 15.41 2.16 -15.89
N PHE A 506 14.82 1.54 -16.91
CA PHE A 506 13.76 2.17 -17.72
C PHE A 506 12.39 2.11 -17.04
N GLY A 507 12.25 1.37 -15.94
CA GLY A 507 11.02 1.17 -15.18
C GLY A 507 10.19 -0.02 -15.66
N PHE A 508 10.66 -0.85 -16.59
CA PHE A 508 9.92 -2.07 -16.96
C PHE A 508 10.19 -3.18 -15.96
N ILE A 509 9.19 -4.04 -15.74
CA ILE A 509 9.35 -5.21 -14.88
C ILE A 509 9.96 -6.35 -15.72
N GLU A 510 11.08 -6.87 -15.25
CA GLU A 510 11.76 -8.03 -15.79
C GLU A 510 11.50 -9.25 -14.92
N THR A 511 11.50 -10.42 -15.55
CA THR A 511 11.41 -11.71 -14.86
C THR A 511 12.52 -12.64 -15.35
N PRO A 512 13.13 -13.45 -14.47
CA PRO A 512 14.24 -14.32 -14.84
C PRO A 512 13.79 -15.60 -15.54
N TYR A 513 14.57 -16.07 -16.50
CA TYR A 513 14.37 -17.33 -17.22
C TYR A 513 15.69 -18.08 -17.41
N ARG A 514 15.66 -19.41 -17.35
CA ARG A 514 16.80 -20.27 -17.68
C ARG A 514 16.87 -20.45 -19.19
N LYS A 515 18.05 -20.30 -19.77
CA LYS A 515 18.25 -20.51 -21.20
C LYS A 515 18.25 -21.99 -21.55
N VAL A 516 17.59 -22.35 -22.64
CA VAL A 516 17.53 -23.71 -23.17
C VAL A 516 18.23 -23.74 -24.52
N VAL A 517 19.20 -24.63 -24.69
CA VAL A 517 19.98 -24.75 -25.92
C VAL A 517 19.82 -26.15 -26.48
N ASN A 518 19.16 -26.28 -27.64
CA ASN A 518 18.92 -27.58 -28.31
C ASN A 518 18.23 -28.63 -27.41
N GLY A 519 17.29 -28.20 -26.56
CA GLY A 519 16.60 -29.10 -25.63
C GLY A 519 17.35 -29.44 -24.35
N HIS A 520 18.48 -28.76 -24.08
CA HIS A 520 19.24 -28.87 -22.85
C HIS A 520 19.07 -27.58 -22.04
N VAL A 521 18.52 -27.69 -20.82
CA VAL A 521 18.30 -26.56 -19.91
C VAL A 521 19.62 -26.21 -19.21
N THR A 522 20.06 -24.98 -19.38
CA THR A 522 21.30 -24.47 -18.78
C THR A 522 21.05 -23.79 -17.43
N ASP A 523 22.13 -23.50 -16.70
CA ASP A 523 22.09 -22.69 -15.47
C ASP A 523 22.27 -21.18 -15.75
N GLU A 524 22.40 -20.78 -17.02
CA GLU A 524 22.45 -19.38 -17.43
C GLU A 524 21.04 -18.76 -17.28
N VAL A 525 20.91 -17.79 -16.37
CA VAL A 525 19.65 -17.08 -16.12
C VAL A 525 19.68 -15.69 -16.76
N GLU A 526 18.73 -15.44 -17.64
CA GLU A 526 18.53 -14.15 -18.30
C GLU A 526 17.23 -13.51 -17.81
N TYR A 527 17.28 -12.23 -17.46
CA TYR A 527 16.10 -11.45 -17.11
C TYR A 527 15.52 -10.78 -18.36
N MET A 528 14.23 -10.97 -18.59
CA MET A 528 13.55 -10.46 -19.79
C MET A 528 12.36 -9.57 -19.45
N THR A 529 12.28 -8.43 -20.15
CA THR A 529 11.09 -7.56 -20.18
C THR A 529 9.95 -8.24 -20.94
N ALA A 530 8.72 -7.78 -20.72
CA ALA A 530 7.52 -8.38 -21.33
C ALA A 530 7.54 -8.39 -22.87
N ASP A 531 8.13 -7.38 -23.49
CA ASP A 531 8.23 -7.27 -24.95
C ASP A 531 9.31 -8.16 -25.58
N ARG A 532 10.31 -8.61 -24.81
CA ARG A 532 11.30 -9.60 -25.28
C ARG A 532 10.77 -11.03 -25.17
N ASP A 533 10.02 -11.30 -24.11
CA ASP A 533 9.39 -12.60 -23.81
C ASP A 533 8.54 -13.12 -24.99
N LEU A 534 7.82 -12.21 -25.67
CA LEU A 534 6.95 -12.53 -26.80
C LEU A 534 7.65 -13.17 -28.01
N ASP A 535 8.94 -12.90 -28.21
CA ASP A 535 9.71 -13.40 -29.34
C ASP A 535 10.28 -14.82 -29.10
N HIS A 536 10.02 -15.40 -27.91
CA HIS A 536 10.60 -16.66 -27.45
C HIS A 536 9.54 -17.69 -27.06
N VAL A 537 9.92 -18.97 -27.12
CA VAL A 537 9.10 -20.08 -26.61
C VAL A 537 9.61 -20.48 -25.22
N ILE A 538 8.78 -20.30 -24.19
CA ILE A 538 9.18 -20.47 -22.79
C ILE A 538 8.46 -21.65 -22.14
N ALA A 539 9.22 -22.69 -21.79
CA ALA A 539 8.72 -23.86 -21.07
C ALA A 539 8.44 -23.57 -19.58
N GLN A 540 7.43 -24.25 -19.01
CA GLN A 540 7.12 -24.14 -17.59
C GLN A 540 8.21 -24.76 -16.70
N ALA A 541 8.32 -24.32 -15.44
CA ALA A 541 9.31 -24.86 -14.48
C ALA A 541 9.11 -26.34 -14.11
N ASN A 542 7.89 -26.86 -14.28
CA ASN A 542 7.48 -28.22 -13.88
C ASN A 542 7.74 -29.31 -14.93
N GLN A 543 8.46 -28.99 -16.01
CA GLN A 543 8.82 -30.00 -17.02
C GLN A 543 9.83 -30.99 -16.44
N GLU A 544 9.64 -32.28 -16.71
CA GLU A 544 10.53 -33.34 -16.25
C GLU A 544 11.87 -33.28 -16.98
N LEU A 545 12.96 -33.10 -16.24
CA LEU A 545 14.33 -33.08 -16.73
C LEU A 545 15.10 -34.31 -16.25
N ASP A 546 16.02 -34.80 -17.07
CA ASP A 546 17.02 -35.79 -16.67
C ASP A 546 18.14 -35.15 -15.83
N GLU A 547 19.05 -35.97 -15.28
CA GLU A 547 20.18 -35.50 -14.47
C GLU A 547 21.13 -34.55 -15.22
N ASN A 548 21.11 -34.61 -16.55
CA ASN A 548 21.92 -33.75 -17.41
C ASN A 548 21.13 -32.52 -17.86
N GLY A 549 19.94 -32.23 -17.31
CA GLY A 549 19.14 -31.07 -17.68
C GLY A 549 18.43 -31.16 -19.03
N ASN A 550 18.32 -32.34 -19.65
CA ASN A 550 17.54 -32.50 -20.88
C ASN A 550 16.09 -32.87 -20.55
N PHE A 551 15.15 -32.43 -21.38
CA PHE A 551 13.75 -32.84 -21.23
C PHE A 551 13.60 -34.34 -21.43
N VAL A 552 12.88 -35.00 -20.52
CA VAL A 552 12.56 -36.43 -20.60
C VAL A 552 11.56 -36.71 -21.72
N GLN A 553 10.59 -35.81 -21.88
CA GLN A 553 9.57 -35.89 -22.93
C GLN A 553 10.04 -35.22 -24.22
N LYS A 554 9.46 -35.61 -25.37
CA LYS A 554 9.80 -35.01 -26.68
C LYS A 554 9.08 -33.70 -26.95
N SER A 555 7.98 -33.47 -26.25
CA SER A 555 7.22 -32.23 -26.21
C SER A 555 7.33 -31.62 -24.82
N ALA A 556 7.28 -30.30 -24.73
CA ALA A 556 7.20 -29.56 -23.49
C ALA A 556 6.00 -28.62 -23.53
N LEU A 557 5.34 -28.41 -22.39
CA LEU A 557 4.30 -27.41 -22.27
C LEU A 557 4.95 -26.02 -22.16
N ALA A 558 4.69 -25.16 -23.13
CA ALA A 558 5.35 -23.86 -23.25
C ALA A 558 4.38 -22.75 -23.64
N ARG A 559 4.72 -21.52 -23.25
CA ARG A 559 4.06 -20.29 -23.69
C ARG A 559 4.70 -19.84 -25.00
N VAL A 560 3.88 -19.59 -26.02
CA VAL A 560 4.31 -19.13 -27.36
C VAL A 560 3.63 -17.78 -27.65
N GLY A 561 4.37 -16.69 -27.53
CA GLY A 561 3.80 -15.35 -27.66
C GLY A 561 2.70 -15.07 -26.64
N GLU A 562 1.49 -14.74 -27.12
CA GLU A 562 0.32 -14.44 -26.28
C GLU A 562 -0.65 -15.63 -26.14
N GLU A 563 -0.31 -16.79 -26.70
CA GLU A 563 -1.18 -17.97 -26.64
C GLU A 563 -1.22 -18.60 -25.23
N GLU A 564 -2.29 -19.34 -24.93
CA GLU A 564 -2.31 -20.24 -23.79
C GLU A 564 -1.20 -21.30 -23.94
N ALA A 565 -0.77 -21.90 -22.82
CA ALA A 565 0.33 -22.86 -22.87
C ALA A 565 -0.02 -24.07 -23.77
N VAL A 566 0.85 -24.35 -24.74
CA VAL A 566 0.69 -25.41 -25.75
C VAL A 566 1.85 -26.38 -25.73
N ASP A 567 1.61 -27.63 -26.13
CA ASP A 567 2.67 -28.62 -26.31
C ASP A 567 3.50 -28.30 -27.56
N VAL A 568 4.78 -28.01 -27.37
CA VAL A 568 5.74 -27.73 -28.45
C VAL A 568 6.84 -28.78 -28.47
N PRO A 569 7.49 -29.04 -29.62
CA PRO A 569 8.70 -29.85 -29.65
C PRO A 569 9.78 -29.24 -28.76
N VAL A 570 10.48 -30.05 -27.95
CA VAL A 570 11.55 -29.56 -27.07
C VAL A 570 12.65 -28.78 -27.81
N SER A 571 12.87 -29.09 -29.10
CA SER A 571 13.83 -28.40 -29.94
C SER A 571 13.48 -26.96 -30.26
N SER A 572 12.22 -26.53 -30.06
CA SER A 572 11.80 -25.14 -30.27
C SER A 572 11.74 -24.33 -28.97
N VAL A 573 12.05 -24.92 -27.81
CA VAL A 573 12.06 -24.22 -26.53
C VAL A 573 13.35 -23.42 -26.41
N ASP A 574 13.22 -22.11 -26.22
CA ASP A 574 14.36 -21.18 -26.08
C ASP A 574 14.72 -20.94 -24.60
N TYR A 575 13.71 -20.93 -23.72
CA TYR A 575 13.86 -20.63 -22.30
C TYR A 575 12.92 -21.48 -21.43
N MET A 576 13.17 -21.49 -20.12
CA MET A 576 12.35 -22.16 -19.10
C MET A 576 12.20 -21.28 -17.85
N ASP A 577 11.03 -21.29 -17.21
CA ASP A 577 10.80 -20.59 -15.94
C ASP A 577 11.82 -21.03 -14.86
N VAL A 578 12.23 -20.13 -13.96
CA VAL A 578 13.21 -20.46 -12.91
C VAL A 578 12.60 -21.18 -11.71
N SER A 579 11.31 -20.96 -11.45
CA SER A 579 10.61 -21.50 -10.29
C SER A 579 9.10 -21.59 -10.57
N PRO A 580 8.41 -22.64 -10.07
CA PRO A 580 6.95 -22.75 -10.21
C PRO A 580 6.18 -21.59 -9.57
N ARG A 581 6.70 -21.00 -8.48
CA ARG A 581 6.09 -19.85 -7.78
C ARG A 581 6.48 -18.50 -8.40
N GLN A 582 7.16 -18.48 -9.54
CA GLN A 582 7.62 -17.25 -10.20
C GLN A 582 6.49 -16.26 -10.49
N MET A 583 5.28 -16.74 -10.78
CA MET A 583 4.13 -15.89 -11.12
C MET A 583 3.41 -15.26 -9.92
N VAL A 584 3.60 -15.77 -8.69
CA VAL A 584 2.87 -15.29 -7.51
C VAL A 584 3.68 -14.28 -6.70
N SER A 585 3.00 -13.44 -5.93
CA SER A 585 3.61 -12.54 -4.95
C SER A 585 4.05 -13.31 -3.71
N LEU A 586 4.81 -12.62 -2.84
CA LEU A 586 5.21 -13.18 -1.54
C LEU A 586 4.00 -13.63 -0.71
N GLY A 587 2.94 -12.82 -0.62
CA GLY A 587 1.74 -13.15 0.17
C GLY A 587 1.02 -14.40 -0.33
N ALA A 588 0.86 -14.54 -1.64
CA ALA A 588 0.25 -15.73 -2.23
C ALA A 588 1.19 -16.95 -2.12
N SER A 589 2.51 -16.75 -2.16
CA SER A 589 3.50 -17.82 -2.01
C SER A 589 3.52 -18.47 -0.62
N LEU A 590 2.87 -17.88 0.38
CA LEU A 590 2.77 -18.39 1.76
C LEU A 590 1.58 -19.33 2.00
N ILE A 591 0.72 -19.52 0.99
CA ILE A 591 -0.43 -20.43 1.06
C ILE A 591 0.04 -21.82 0.61
N PRO A 592 0.14 -22.82 1.49
CA PRO A 592 0.45 -24.18 1.07
C PRO A 592 -0.68 -24.71 0.18
N PHE A 593 -0.40 -25.61 -0.77
CA PHE A 593 -1.43 -26.20 -1.64
C PHE A 593 -2.27 -25.17 -2.42
N LEU A 594 -1.69 -24.02 -2.77
CA LEU A 594 -2.38 -22.95 -3.50
C LEU A 594 -2.99 -23.44 -4.83
N GLU A 595 -2.34 -24.38 -5.49
CA GLU A 595 -2.81 -25.04 -6.71
C GLU A 595 -4.14 -25.81 -6.56
N HIS A 596 -4.58 -26.03 -5.33
CA HIS A 596 -5.84 -26.70 -4.99
C HIS A 596 -6.94 -25.74 -4.53
N ASP A 597 -6.69 -24.43 -4.61
CA ASP A 597 -7.64 -23.38 -4.29
C ASP A 597 -8.08 -22.59 -5.53
N GLU A 598 -9.37 -22.28 -5.63
CA GLU A 598 -9.87 -21.36 -6.64
C GLU A 598 -9.27 -19.95 -6.47
N GLY A 599 -8.95 -19.27 -7.57
CA GLY A 599 -8.29 -17.95 -7.58
C GLY A 599 -8.98 -16.90 -6.69
N HIS A 600 -10.32 -16.90 -6.61
CA HIS A 600 -11.06 -16.00 -5.71
C HIS A 600 -10.79 -16.26 -4.23
N ARG A 601 -10.64 -17.53 -3.82
CA ARG A 601 -10.32 -17.90 -2.43
C ARG A 601 -8.86 -17.68 -2.10
N ALA A 602 -7.96 -17.97 -3.03
CA ALA A 602 -6.56 -17.60 -2.95
C ALA A 602 -6.36 -16.09 -2.75
N LEU A 603 -7.10 -15.25 -3.49
CA LEU A 603 -7.09 -13.79 -3.34
C LEU A 603 -7.53 -13.37 -1.93
N MET A 604 -8.64 -13.94 -1.44
CA MET A 604 -9.12 -13.65 -0.09
C MET A 604 -8.09 -14.10 0.98
N GLY A 605 -7.55 -15.31 0.86
CA GLY A 605 -6.54 -15.87 1.76
C GLY A 605 -5.29 -14.99 1.82
N THR A 606 -4.77 -14.59 0.67
CA THR A 606 -3.60 -13.71 0.55
C THR A 606 -3.86 -12.36 1.23
N ASN A 607 -5.02 -11.75 0.96
CA ASN A 607 -5.38 -10.46 1.56
C ASN A 607 -5.58 -10.53 3.09
N MET A 608 -6.14 -11.63 3.60
CA MET A 608 -6.41 -11.79 5.03
C MET A 608 -5.17 -12.13 5.84
N GLN A 609 -4.15 -12.78 5.26
CA GLN A 609 -2.85 -12.97 5.94
C GLN A 609 -2.21 -11.63 6.38
N ARG A 610 -2.35 -10.58 5.56
CA ARG A 610 -1.87 -9.22 5.91
C ARG A 610 -2.66 -8.57 7.06
N GLN A 611 -3.85 -9.07 7.37
CA GLN A 611 -4.70 -8.55 8.44
C GLN A 611 -4.50 -9.32 9.75
N ALA A 612 -3.63 -10.32 9.79
CA ALA A 612 -3.37 -11.09 11.00
C ALA A 612 -2.72 -10.23 12.08
N VAL A 613 -3.22 -10.33 13.31
CA VAL A 613 -2.69 -9.59 14.47
C VAL A 613 -1.56 -10.39 15.13
N PRO A 614 -0.43 -9.76 15.50
CA PRO A 614 0.62 -10.42 16.27
C PRO A 614 0.09 -10.88 17.63
N LEU A 615 0.25 -12.17 17.89
CA LEU A 615 -0.16 -12.80 19.15
C LEU A 615 0.92 -12.59 20.22
N ILE A 616 0.55 -12.75 21.49
CA ILE A 616 1.49 -12.64 22.63
C ILE A 616 2.64 -13.64 22.48
N GLU A 617 2.34 -14.85 22.02
CA GLU A 617 3.31 -15.88 21.68
C GLU A 617 3.10 -16.27 20.22
N SER A 618 4.09 -16.01 19.38
CA SER A 618 4.05 -16.38 17.97
C SER A 618 4.44 -17.85 17.80
N GLU A 619 3.75 -18.57 16.93
CA GLU A 619 4.05 -19.96 16.61
C GLU A 619 4.13 -20.13 15.10
N ARG A 620 5.24 -20.63 14.58
CA ARG A 620 5.43 -20.87 13.15
C ARG A 620 4.44 -21.96 12.66
N PRO A 621 3.98 -21.89 11.41
CA PRO A 621 3.10 -22.93 10.88
C PRO A 621 3.83 -24.27 10.81
N LEU A 622 3.15 -25.36 11.23
CA LEU A 622 3.63 -26.73 10.99
C LEU A 622 3.72 -26.99 9.49
N VAL A 623 2.72 -26.57 8.72
CA VAL A 623 2.70 -26.68 7.26
C VAL A 623 3.03 -25.31 6.64
N GLY A 624 4.25 -25.11 6.19
CA GLY A 624 4.69 -23.88 5.52
C GLY A 624 4.92 -24.09 4.03
N THR A 625 5.58 -23.12 3.40
CA THR A 625 5.96 -23.13 1.97
C THR A 625 7.46 -22.95 1.75
N GLY A 626 8.19 -22.54 2.79
CA GLY A 626 9.59 -22.12 2.74
C GLY A 626 9.74 -20.62 2.46
N SER A 627 8.67 -19.93 2.04
CA SER A 627 8.67 -18.47 1.88
C SER A 627 8.65 -17.73 3.22
N GLU A 628 8.26 -18.38 4.32
CA GLU A 628 8.16 -17.79 5.67
C GLU A 628 9.50 -17.18 6.13
N TRP A 629 10.59 -17.91 5.93
CA TRP A 629 11.94 -17.48 6.30
C TRP A 629 12.32 -16.17 5.61
N ARG A 630 12.19 -16.12 4.28
CA ARG A 630 12.53 -14.94 3.48
C ARG A 630 11.59 -13.77 3.76
N ALA A 631 10.30 -14.02 3.98
CA ALA A 631 9.33 -12.98 4.31
C ALA A 631 9.66 -12.26 5.62
N ALA A 632 10.03 -13.00 6.66
CA ALA A 632 10.43 -12.44 7.96
C ALA A 632 11.82 -11.78 7.90
N ASN A 633 12.80 -12.46 7.29
CA ASN A 633 14.17 -11.97 7.23
C ASN A 633 14.34 -10.69 6.40
N ASP A 634 13.58 -10.54 5.31
CA ASP A 634 13.64 -9.34 4.47
C ASP A 634 12.63 -8.27 4.91
N SER A 635 11.82 -8.48 5.96
CA SER A 635 10.84 -7.46 6.42
C SER A 635 11.48 -6.25 7.08
N GLY A 636 12.61 -6.48 7.74
CA GLY A 636 13.27 -5.53 8.63
C GLY A 636 12.90 -5.69 10.11
N ASP A 637 12.08 -6.69 10.47
CA ASP A 637 11.57 -6.82 11.86
C ASP A 637 12.40 -7.76 12.74
N VAL A 638 13.26 -8.58 12.12
CA VAL A 638 14.30 -9.36 12.82
C VAL A 638 15.56 -8.53 13.03
N ILE A 639 16.30 -8.83 14.09
CA ILE A 639 17.66 -8.30 14.29
C ILE A 639 18.65 -9.33 13.79
N LYS A 640 19.49 -8.97 12.82
CA LYS A 640 20.55 -9.82 12.27
C LYS A 640 21.93 -9.36 12.73
N SER A 641 22.88 -10.28 12.87
CA SER A 641 24.27 -9.91 13.13
C SER A 641 24.88 -9.24 11.88
N GLU A 642 25.55 -8.12 12.06
CA GLU A 642 26.23 -7.41 10.95
C GLU A 642 27.61 -7.99 10.65
N LYS A 643 28.24 -8.61 11.66
CA LYS A 643 29.58 -9.16 11.61
C LYS A 643 29.63 -10.53 12.29
N ASP A 644 30.64 -11.31 11.95
CA ASP A 644 30.95 -12.54 12.65
C ASP A 644 31.48 -12.23 14.05
N GLY A 645 31.05 -12.98 15.05
CA GLY A 645 31.46 -12.75 16.42
C GLY A 645 30.83 -13.72 17.41
N VAL A 646 31.04 -13.44 18.70
CA VAL A 646 30.48 -14.20 19.80
C VAL A 646 29.60 -13.30 20.64
N VAL A 647 28.40 -13.75 20.96
CA VAL A 647 27.48 -13.05 21.86
C VAL A 647 28.09 -13.02 23.26
N THR A 648 28.25 -11.83 23.83
CA THR A 648 28.87 -11.63 25.16
C THR A 648 27.91 -11.11 26.22
N TYR A 649 26.72 -10.70 25.79
CA TYR A 649 25.66 -10.25 26.68
C TYR A 649 24.32 -10.29 25.94
N VAL A 650 23.31 -10.86 26.60
CA VAL A 650 21.91 -10.86 26.14
C VAL A 650 21.02 -10.39 27.28
N SER A 651 20.18 -9.40 27.02
CA SER A 651 19.05 -9.04 27.86
C SER A 651 17.79 -8.90 27.01
N ALA A 652 16.64 -8.66 27.66
CA ALA A 652 15.39 -8.40 26.96
C ALA A 652 15.42 -7.11 26.11
N ASP A 653 16.38 -6.20 26.37
CA ASP A 653 16.46 -4.86 25.76
C ASP A 653 17.69 -4.68 24.85
N LEU A 654 18.75 -5.48 25.05
CA LEU A 654 20.04 -5.28 24.39
C LEU A 654 20.77 -6.61 24.15
N ILE A 655 21.35 -6.76 22.95
CA ILE A 655 22.30 -7.83 22.60
C ILE A 655 23.66 -7.20 22.33
N ARG A 656 24.75 -7.76 22.89
CA ARG A 656 26.13 -7.34 22.57
C ARG A 656 26.93 -8.49 21.98
N VAL A 657 27.59 -8.21 20.87
CA VAL A 657 28.45 -9.15 20.16
C VAL A 657 29.88 -8.63 20.18
N MET A 658 30.82 -9.48 20.60
CA MET A 658 32.24 -9.25 20.40
C MET A 658 32.59 -9.77 19.01
N ASN A 659 32.90 -8.84 18.10
CA ASN A 659 33.20 -9.17 16.71
C ASN A 659 34.60 -9.77 16.59
N ASP A 660 34.81 -10.61 15.59
CA ASP A 660 36.10 -11.25 15.33
C ASP A 660 37.21 -10.24 14.97
N ASP A 661 36.86 -9.06 14.49
CA ASP A 661 37.78 -7.95 14.21
C ASP A 661 38.22 -7.18 15.46
N GLY A 662 37.75 -7.58 16.65
CA GLY A 662 38.04 -6.96 17.94
C GLY A 662 37.16 -5.75 18.28
N THR A 663 36.22 -5.38 17.41
CA THR A 663 35.18 -4.38 17.73
C THR A 663 34.03 -5.00 18.51
N THR A 664 33.12 -4.19 19.05
CA THR A 664 31.92 -4.67 19.75
C THR A 664 30.69 -4.05 19.08
N SER A 665 29.72 -4.87 18.71
CA SER A 665 28.42 -4.43 18.21
C SER A 665 27.37 -4.49 19.32
N SER A 666 26.44 -3.52 19.35
CA SER A 666 25.36 -3.45 20.35
C SER A 666 24.02 -3.19 19.64
N TYR A 667 23.06 -4.08 19.87
CA TYR A 667 21.75 -4.07 19.21
C TYR A 667 20.64 -3.84 20.24
N LYS A 668 20.02 -2.66 20.21
CA LYS A 668 18.87 -2.31 21.08
C LYS A 668 17.59 -2.92 20.50
N LEU A 669 16.84 -3.64 21.32
CA LEU A 669 15.59 -4.28 20.92
C LEU A 669 14.41 -3.33 21.14
N ALA A 670 13.47 -3.31 20.18
CA ALA A 670 12.22 -2.57 20.31
C ALA A 670 11.23 -3.34 21.21
N LYS A 671 10.77 -2.71 22.30
CA LYS A 671 9.91 -3.35 23.31
C LYS A 671 8.59 -2.60 23.45
N PHE A 672 7.48 -3.33 23.29
CA PHE A 672 6.12 -2.82 23.49
C PHE A 672 5.88 -1.46 22.83
N GLN A 673 6.35 -1.30 21.59
CA GLN A 673 6.11 -0.10 20.80
C GLN A 673 4.78 -0.21 20.05
N ARG A 674 4.11 0.92 19.86
CA ARG A 674 2.87 1.01 19.08
C ARG A 674 3.20 0.95 17.58
N SER A 675 2.49 0.12 16.84
CA SER A 675 2.48 0.17 15.37
C SER A 675 1.46 1.17 14.82
N ASN A 676 1.53 1.50 13.53
CA ASN A 676 0.54 2.36 12.87
C ASN A 676 -0.92 1.85 13.00
N GLN A 677 -1.13 0.53 13.09
CA GLN A 677 -2.43 -0.12 13.28
C GLN A 677 -2.65 -0.55 14.73
N THR A 678 -2.03 0.14 15.69
CA THR A 678 -2.24 -0.06 17.13
C THR A 678 -1.93 -1.48 17.64
N THR A 679 -1.23 -2.30 16.85
CA THR A 679 -0.69 -3.60 17.28
C THR A 679 0.60 -3.40 18.07
N CYS A 680 0.97 -4.41 18.87
CA CYS A 680 2.21 -4.39 19.64
C CYS A 680 3.41 -4.83 18.80
N TYR A 681 4.39 -3.94 18.65
CA TYR A 681 5.71 -4.24 18.11
C TYR A 681 6.66 -4.60 19.25
N ASN A 682 7.11 -5.85 19.30
CA ASN A 682 7.95 -6.36 20.38
C ASN A 682 8.95 -7.38 19.87
N GLN A 683 10.24 -7.07 20.01
CA GLN A 683 11.35 -7.95 19.66
C GLN A 683 11.79 -8.80 20.85
N ARG A 684 12.21 -10.04 20.61
CA ARG A 684 12.68 -10.97 21.63
C ARG A 684 14.00 -11.62 21.19
N PRO A 685 15.05 -11.61 22.04
CA PRO A 685 16.29 -12.29 21.70
C PRO A 685 16.07 -13.80 21.62
N ILE A 686 16.70 -14.45 20.64
CA ILE A 686 16.71 -15.93 20.50
C ILE A 686 18.07 -16.54 20.82
N VAL A 687 19.15 -15.77 20.69
CA VAL A 687 20.52 -16.21 20.99
C VAL A 687 20.83 -16.21 22.49
N HIS A 688 21.85 -16.97 22.88
CA HIS A 688 22.33 -17.08 24.25
C HIS A 688 23.74 -16.49 24.45
N ASP A 689 24.09 -16.21 25.70
CA ASP A 689 25.45 -15.77 26.06
C ASP A 689 26.48 -16.85 25.71
N GLY A 690 27.56 -16.46 25.03
CA GLY A 690 28.60 -17.36 24.53
C GLY A 690 28.30 -18.02 23.18
N GLU A 691 27.15 -17.76 22.58
CA GLU A 691 26.78 -18.31 21.27
C GLU A 691 27.57 -17.64 20.14
N ARG A 692 27.99 -18.44 19.16
CA ARG A 692 28.67 -17.97 17.95
C ARG A 692 27.63 -17.49 16.95
N VAL A 693 27.81 -16.29 16.41
CA VAL A 693 26.98 -15.74 15.34
C VAL A 693 27.84 -15.37 14.15
N GLU A 694 27.33 -15.59 12.95
CA GLU A 694 27.91 -15.10 11.70
C GLU A 694 27.09 -13.93 11.14
N ALA A 695 27.67 -13.15 10.24
CA ALA A 695 26.97 -12.11 9.50
C ALA A 695 25.69 -12.69 8.85
N GLY A 696 24.55 -12.05 9.12
CA GLY A 696 23.23 -12.49 8.66
C GLY A 696 22.48 -13.43 9.61
N SER A 697 23.11 -13.94 10.68
CA SER A 697 22.44 -14.78 11.69
C SER A 697 21.34 -14.00 12.40
N VAL A 698 20.15 -14.58 12.54
CA VAL A 698 19.03 -13.97 13.27
C VAL A 698 19.30 -14.05 14.77
N MET A 699 19.38 -12.89 15.43
CA MET A 699 19.66 -12.78 16.88
C MET A 699 18.41 -12.46 17.71
N ALA A 700 17.41 -11.82 17.11
CA ALA A 700 16.13 -11.55 17.74
C ALA A 700 14.98 -11.62 16.74
N ASP A 701 13.87 -12.21 17.18
CA ASP A 701 12.61 -12.26 16.43
C ASP A 701 11.78 -11.00 16.70
N GLY A 702 11.05 -10.55 15.69
CA GLY A 702 10.08 -9.46 15.78
C GLY A 702 8.65 -9.93 16.10
N PRO A 703 7.64 -9.06 15.97
CA PRO A 703 6.24 -9.46 16.10
C PRO A 703 5.85 -10.47 15.02
N ALA A 704 5.08 -11.50 15.37
CA ALA A 704 4.62 -12.53 14.44
C ALA A 704 5.77 -13.26 13.70
N ILE A 705 6.88 -13.54 14.41
CA ILE A 705 8.04 -14.30 13.93
C ILE A 705 8.45 -15.29 15.03
N GLN A 706 8.86 -16.50 14.64
CA GLN A 706 9.45 -17.49 15.54
C GLN A 706 10.62 -18.20 14.84
N ASN A 707 11.80 -18.13 15.45
CA ASN A 707 13.06 -18.67 14.94
C ASN A 707 13.32 -18.23 13.49
N GLY A 708 13.15 -16.95 13.18
CA GLY A 708 13.33 -16.40 11.84
C GLY A 708 12.25 -16.76 10.80
N ASP A 709 11.26 -17.60 11.13
CA ASP A 709 10.10 -17.88 10.26
C ASP A 709 8.92 -16.96 10.59
N LEU A 710 8.21 -16.49 9.56
CA LEU A 710 6.96 -15.76 9.72
C LEU A 710 5.88 -16.63 10.42
N ALA A 711 5.30 -16.11 11.49
CA ALA A 711 4.40 -16.79 12.41
C ALA A 711 3.13 -15.95 12.70
N LEU A 712 2.22 -15.88 11.72
CA LEU A 712 1.02 -15.02 11.75
C LEU A 712 -0.14 -15.54 12.64
N GLY A 713 -0.05 -16.74 13.18
CA GLY A 713 -1.16 -17.45 13.83
C GLY A 713 -0.72 -18.61 14.72
N LYS A 714 -1.58 -19.62 14.86
CA LYS A 714 -1.36 -20.81 15.70
C LYS A 714 -1.75 -22.09 14.97
N ASN A 715 -1.08 -23.21 15.28
CA ASN A 715 -1.48 -24.53 14.79
C ASN A 715 -2.55 -25.10 15.72
N LEU A 716 -3.78 -25.23 15.22
CA LEU A 716 -4.94 -25.65 16.04
C LEU A 716 -5.51 -26.98 15.55
N LEU A 717 -5.95 -27.82 16.48
CA LEU A 717 -6.60 -29.09 16.16
C LEU A 717 -8.03 -28.82 15.67
N ILE A 718 -8.28 -29.03 14.38
CA ILE A 718 -9.57 -28.75 13.74
C ILE A 718 -10.33 -30.04 13.45
N ALA A 719 -11.65 -30.00 13.64
CA ALA A 719 -12.58 -30.99 13.11
C ALA A 719 -13.53 -30.38 12.07
N PHE A 720 -13.65 -31.01 10.90
CA PHE A 720 -14.66 -30.65 9.90
C PHE A 720 -15.97 -31.39 10.17
N MET A 721 -16.85 -30.78 10.98
CA MET A 721 -18.17 -31.31 11.29
C MET A 721 -19.17 -30.20 11.60
N PRO A 722 -20.45 -30.31 11.17
CA PRO A 722 -21.49 -29.46 11.71
C PRO A 722 -21.73 -29.81 13.18
N TRP A 723 -21.92 -28.80 14.04
CA TRP A 723 -22.17 -29.03 15.46
C TRP A 723 -23.30 -28.12 15.97
N ASN A 724 -24.46 -28.71 16.23
CA ASN A 724 -25.66 -28.08 16.80
C ASN A 724 -26.10 -26.73 16.16
N GLY A 725 -25.68 -26.45 14.92
CA GLY A 725 -25.97 -25.20 14.22
C GLY A 725 -25.12 -24.00 14.65
N TYR A 726 -24.17 -24.15 15.57
CA TYR A 726 -23.33 -23.02 16.01
C TYR A 726 -22.29 -22.64 14.95
N ASN A 727 -21.84 -23.57 14.12
CA ASN A 727 -21.02 -23.30 12.94
C ASN A 727 -21.85 -23.27 11.63
N TYR A 728 -23.08 -22.74 11.70
CA TYR A 728 -23.91 -22.50 10.51
C TYR A 728 -23.25 -21.46 9.58
N GLU A 729 -23.36 -21.67 8.26
CA GLU A 729 -22.64 -20.89 7.23
C GLU A 729 -21.11 -20.92 7.46
N ASP A 730 -20.54 -19.75 7.77
CA ASP A 730 -19.11 -19.52 8.00
C ASP A 730 -18.79 -19.34 9.50
N ALA A 731 -19.75 -19.54 10.41
CA ALA A 731 -19.50 -19.38 11.84
C ALA A 731 -18.49 -20.42 12.37
N VAL A 732 -17.68 -20.01 13.35
CA VAL A 732 -16.63 -20.84 13.95
C VAL A 732 -16.94 -21.08 15.43
N ILE A 733 -16.75 -22.32 15.88
CA ILE A 733 -16.82 -22.68 17.30
C ILE A 733 -15.40 -22.93 17.78
N ILE A 734 -15.05 -22.38 18.94
CA ILE A 734 -13.72 -22.55 19.54
C ILE A 734 -13.83 -23.15 20.96
N SER A 735 -12.80 -23.87 21.38
CA SER A 735 -12.64 -24.35 22.74
C SER A 735 -12.29 -23.21 23.70
N GLN A 736 -12.86 -23.23 24.90
CA GLN A 736 -12.52 -22.32 26.00
C GLN A 736 -11.04 -22.42 26.41
N ARG A 737 -10.41 -23.57 26.15
CA ARG A 737 -8.96 -23.78 26.34
C ARG A 737 -8.13 -22.67 25.68
N LEU A 738 -8.50 -22.27 24.45
CA LEU A 738 -7.79 -21.22 23.70
C LEU A 738 -7.86 -19.83 24.37
N VAL A 739 -8.89 -19.59 25.20
CA VAL A 739 -9.07 -18.35 25.98
C VAL A 739 -8.30 -18.42 27.31
N GLN A 740 -8.27 -19.60 27.93
CA GLN A 740 -7.57 -19.84 29.19
C GLN A 740 -6.05 -19.78 29.00
N ASP A 741 -5.55 -20.41 27.93
CA ASP A 741 -4.13 -20.51 27.60
C ASP A 741 -3.59 -19.27 26.86
N ASP A 742 -4.41 -18.23 26.66
CA ASP A 742 -4.07 -17.03 25.90
C ASP A 742 -3.53 -17.32 24.48
N THR A 743 -3.96 -18.44 23.88
CA THR A 743 -3.44 -18.96 22.60
C THR A 743 -3.63 -17.97 21.46
N LEU A 744 -4.78 -17.28 21.42
CA LEU A 744 -5.12 -16.27 20.41
C LEU A 744 -5.25 -14.86 21.02
N SER A 745 -4.54 -14.60 22.11
CA SER A 745 -4.52 -13.28 22.76
C SER A 745 -3.50 -12.35 22.09
N SER A 746 -3.86 -11.08 21.94
CA SER A 746 -3.04 -10.03 21.31
C SER A 746 -2.94 -8.80 22.20
N ILE A 747 -1.83 -8.06 22.08
CA ILE A 747 -1.64 -6.77 22.77
C ILE A 747 -1.88 -5.65 21.76
N HIS A 748 -2.76 -4.72 22.11
CA HIS A 748 -3.04 -3.51 21.34
C HIS A 748 -2.58 -2.30 22.14
N ILE A 749 -1.94 -1.33 21.50
CA ILE A 749 -1.42 -0.11 22.15
C ILE A 749 -2.07 1.09 21.49
N GLU A 750 -2.94 1.74 22.24
CA GLU A 750 -3.61 2.97 21.84
C GLU A 750 -2.85 4.18 22.39
N GLU A 751 -2.84 5.24 21.59
CA GLU A 751 -2.19 6.51 21.91
C GLU A 751 -3.25 7.59 22.01
N TYR A 752 -3.30 8.25 23.16
CA TYR A 752 -4.19 9.37 23.42
C TYR A 752 -3.39 10.64 23.63
N GLU A 753 -3.70 11.68 22.86
CA GLU A 753 -2.99 12.96 22.88
C GLU A 753 -3.90 14.08 23.38
N ILE A 754 -3.33 14.99 24.16
CA ILE A 754 -3.94 16.28 24.49
C ILE A 754 -2.88 17.38 24.47
N ASP A 755 -3.29 18.58 24.03
CA ASP A 755 -2.46 19.78 24.04
C ASP A 755 -3.01 20.85 24.99
N ALA A 756 -2.10 21.66 25.54
CA ALA A 756 -2.38 22.86 26.31
C ALA A 756 -2.00 24.08 25.46
N ARG A 757 -3.00 24.91 25.15
CA ARG A 757 -2.87 26.01 24.18
C ARG A 757 -2.96 27.39 24.83
N GLU A 758 -2.40 28.39 24.17
CA GLU A 758 -2.74 29.79 24.43
C GLU A 758 -4.13 30.11 23.88
N THR A 759 -5.05 30.50 24.76
CA THR A 759 -6.37 31.00 24.37
C THR A 759 -6.44 32.52 24.52
N LYS A 760 -7.48 33.14 23.97
CA LYS A 760 -7.71 34.58 24.12
C LYS A 760 -7.95 35.01 25.57
N LEU A 761 -8.41 34.10 26.43
CA LEU A 761 -8.77 34.38 27.84
C LEU A 761 -7.64 34.03 28.83
N GLY A 762 -6.61 33.33 28.36
CA GLY A 762 -5.51 32.81 29.18
C GLY A 762 -4.94 31.53 28.60
N ALA A 763 -3.84 31.04 29.15
CA ALA A 763 -3.31 29.74 28.79
C ALA A 763 -4.18 28.61 29.38
N GLU A 764 -4.34 27.52 28.63
CA GLU A 764 -4.81 26.27 29.22
C GLU A 764 -3.72 25.68 30.11
N GLU A 765 -4.12 25.08 31.23
CA GLU A 765 -3.20 24.54 32.22
C GLU A 765 -3.48 23.06 32.45
N ILE A 766 -2.40 22.26 32.49
CA ILE A 766 -2.45 20.87 32.93
C ILE A 766 -2.25 20.85 34.45
N THR A 767 -3.25 20.33 35.17
CA THR A 767 -3.30 20.40 36.63
C THR A 767 -4.17 19.29 37.23
N ARG A 768 -3.86 18.91 38.47
CA ARG A 768 -4.68 18.02 39.30
C ARG A 768 -5.91 18.74 39.88
N ASP A 769 -5.91 20.07 39.98
CA ASP A 769 -7.02 20.85 40.54
C ASP A 769 -8.17 21.03 39.53
N LEU A 770 -8.99 20.00 39.41
CA LEU A 770 -10.11 19.97 38.48
C LEU A 770 -11.42 20.44 39.13
N PRO A 771 -12.21 21.28 38.44
CA PRO A 771 -13.51 21.73 38.96
C PRO A 771 -14.53 20.59 38.97
N ASN A 772 -15.23 20.43 40.09
CA ASN A 772 -16.34 19.48 40.27
C ASN A 772 -15.97 17.99 40.10
N VAL A 773 -14.69 17.64 40.28
CA VAL A 773 -14.20 16.25 40.24
C VAL A 773 -13.86 15.80 41.66
N GLY A 774 -14.36 14.64 42.07
CA GLY A 774 -14.07 14.06 43.39
C GLY A 774 -12.65 13.48 43.49
N GLU A 775 -12.11 13.38 44.71
CA GLU A 775 -10.75 12.86 44.96
C GLU A 775 -10.54 11.43 44.40
N ASP A 776 -11.58 10.60 44.40
CA ASP A 776 -11.50 9.22 43.87
C ASP A 776 -11.15 9.20 42.37
N ALA A 777 -11.68 10.15 41.60
CA ALA A 777 -11.45 10.22 40.14
C ALA A 777 -10.06 10.76 39.77
N VAL A 778 -9.39 11.47 40.69
CA VAL A 778 -8.02 11.99 40.52
C VAL A 778 -6.98 11.18 41.30
N ALA A 779 -7.37 10.04 41.89
CA ALA A 779 -6.50 9.23 42.74
C ALA A 779 -5.32 8.58 41.99
N ASN A 780 -5.47 8.37 40.68
CA ASN A 780 -4.42 7.81 39.83
C ASN A 780 -3.55 8.89 39.15
N LEU A 781 -3.92 10.16 39.24
CA LEU A 781 -3.15 11.28 38.71
C LEU A 781 -2.01 11.65 39.65
N ASP A 782 -0.87 12.03 39.07
CA ASP A 782 0.25 12.62 39.79
C ASP A 782 -0.07 14.07 40.23
N GLU A 783 0.88 14.71 40.92
CA GLU A 783 0.74 16.09 41.40
C GLU A 783 0.56 17.14 40.28
N ARG A 784 0.94 16.79 39.04
CA ARG A 784 0.81 17.64 37.85
C ARG A 784 -0.54 17.45 37.16
N GLY A 785 -1.29 16.41 37.52
CA GLY A 785 -2.56 16.05 36.89
C GLY A 785 -2.42 15.01 35.78
N ILE A 786 -1.32 14.27 35.70
CA ILE A 786 -1.06 13.29 34.65
C ILE A 786 -1.14 11.88 35.24
N ILE A 787 -1.79 10.95 34.54
CA ILE A 787 -1.94 9.56 34.98
C ILE A 787 -0.58 8.88 35.19
N ARG A 788 -0.44 8.11 36.28
CA ARG A 788 0.78 7.35 36.55
C ARG A 788 0.93 6.14 35.63
N ILE A 789 2.17 5.86 35.21
CA ILE A 789 2.50 4.62 34.49
C ILE A 789 2.20 3.41 35.40
N GLY A 790 1.59 2.37 34.83
CA GLY A 790 1.14 1.16 35.53
C GLY A 790 -0.28 1.26 36.11
N ALA A 791 -0.97 2.40 35.98
CA ALA A 791 -2.39 2.46 36.33
C ALA A 791 -3.24 1.64 35.35
N GLU A 792 -4.12 0.81 35.88
CA GLU A 792 -5.23 0.23 35.13
C GLU A 792 -6.34 1.27 35.04
N VAL A 793 -6.86 1.47 33.82
CA VAL A 793 -7.86 2.50 33.53
C VAL A 793 -9.04 1.90 32.77
N GLU A 794 -10.22 2.42 33.07
CA GLU A 794 -11.48 2.08 32.42
C GLU A 794 -12.09 3.31 31.72
N ALA A 795 -13.13 3.08 30.92
CA ALA A 795 -13.83 4.14 30.20
C ALA A 795 -14.32 5.25 31.16
N GLY A 796 -13.96 6.49 30.85
CA GLY A 796 -14.32 7.68 31.64
C GLY A 796 -13.26 8.15 32.65
N ASP A 797 -12.26 7.32 32.96
CA ASP A 797 -11.13 7.70 33.81
C ASP A 797 -10.33 8.86 33.20
N ILE A 798 -9.79 9.73 34.06
CA ILE A 798 -9.01 10.88 33.64
C ILE A 798 -7.56 10.45 33.39
N LEU A 799 -7.07 10.72 32.17
CA LEU A 799 -5.68 10.48 31.79
C LEU A 799 -4.81 11.72 32.01
N VAL A 800 -5.34 12.90 31.67
CA VAL A 800 -4.64 14.18 31.85
C VAL A 800 -5.67 15.22 32.27
N GLY A 801 -5.49 15.75 33.47
CA GLY A 801 -6.26 16.86 34.01
C GLY A 801 -5.92 18.15 33.26
N LYS A 802 -6.88 18.71 32.51
CA LYS A 802 -6.73 19.98 31.79
C LYS A 802 -7.84 20.96 32.14
N VAL A 803 -7.46 22.18 32.46
CA VAL A 803 -8.40 23.28 32.69
C VAL A 803 -8.24 24.36 31.62
N THR A 804 -9.37 24.81 31.08
CA THR A 804 -9.41 25.94 30.12
C THR A 804 -10.03 27.15 30.80
N PRO A 805 -9.43 28.35 30.70
CA PRO A 805 -10.04 29.59 31.16
C PRO A 805 -11.39 29.84 30.47
N LYS A 806 -12.41 30.18 31.25
CA LYS A 806 -13.76 30.46 30.75
C LYS A 806 -14.12 31.90 31.12
N GLY A 807 -14.66 32.65 30.15
CA GLY A 807 -15.23 33.98 30.41
C GLY A 807 -16.44 33.89 31.32
N GLU A 808 -16.77 34.98 32.01
CA GLU A 808 -18.02 35.07 32.77
C GLU A 808 -19.21 35.04 31.82
N THR A 809 -19.83 33.88 31.66
CA THR A 809 -21.13 33.72 30.99
C THR A 809 -22.25 34.07 31.97
N GLU A 810 -23.32 34.73 31.49
CA GLU A 810 -24.54 34.87 32.29
C GLU A 810 -25.08 33.47 32.65
N LEU A 811 -25.03 33.14 33.94
CA LEU A 811 -25.59 31.91 34.47
C LEU A 811 -27.10 31.91 34.30
N THR A 812 -27.66 30.75 33.96
CA THR A 812 -29.11 30.57 34.01
C THR A 812 -29.61 30.81 35.44
N PRO A 813 -30.87 31.23 35.63
CA PRO A 813 -31.43 31.46 36.96
C PRO A 813 -31.29 30.25 37.90
N GLU A 814 -31.39 29.03 37.35
CA GLU A 814 -31.30 27.75 38.06
C GLU A 814 -29.87 27.49 38.53
N GLU A 815 -28.88 27.69 37.66
CA GLU A 815 -27.48 27.51 38.01
C GLU A 815 -27.02 28.57 39.04
N ARG A 816 -27.55 29.80 38.90
CA ARG A 816 -27.34 30.88 39.86
C ARG A 816 -27.93 30.54 41.24
N LEU A 817 -29.13 29.95 41.27
CA LEU A 817 -29.76 29.48 42.50
C LEU A 817 -28.98 28.32 43.14
N LEU A 818 -28.57 27.32 42.35
CA LEU A 818 -27.76 26.18 42.82
C LEU A 818 -26.46 26.65 43.48
N ARG A 819 -25.73 27.56 42.83
CA ARG A 819 -24.51 28.15 43.41
C ARG A 819 -24.79 28.92 44.69
N ALA A 820 -25.91 29.67 44.75
CA ALA A 820 -26.31 30.38 45.96
C ALA A 820 -26.65 29.44 47.12
N ILE A 821 -27.23 28.27 46.84
CA ILE A 821 -27.56 27.23 47.83
C ILE A 821 -26.30 26.55 48.36
N PHE A 822 -25.40 26.12 47.47
CA PHE A 822 -24.20 25.37 47.84
C PHE A 822 -23.02 26.25 48.26
N GLY A 823 -23.12 27.58 48.08
CA GLY A 823 -22.04 28.51 48.38
C GLY A 823 -20.83 28.35 47.44
N GLU A 824 -21.03 27.72 46.28
CA GLU A 824 -19.98 27.51 45.29
C GLU A 824 -19.71 28.81 44.55
N LYS A 825 -18.46 29.29 44.63
CA LYS A 825 -18.00 30.42 43.83
C LYS A 825 -17.95 30.03 42.37
N SER A 826 -18.15 31.02 41.49
CA SER A 826 -17.83 30.85 40.07
C SER A 826 -16.35 30.49 39.94
N ARG A 827 -16.07 29.28 39.46
CA ARG A 827 -14.72 28.93 39.04
C ARG A 827 -14.51 29.54 37.65
N GLU A 828 -13.39 30.23 37.49
CA GLU A 828 -12.99 30.93 36.26
C GLU A 828 -12.49 29.96 35.16
N VAL A 829 -12.55 28.64 35.43
CA VAL A 829 -12.04 27.59 34.55
C VAL A 829 -13.06 26.47 34.36
N ARG A 830 -12.97 25.77 33.21
CA ARG A 830 -13.76 24.57 32.89
C ARG A 830 -12.86 23.35 32.74
N ASP A 831 -13.37 22.17 33.12
CA ASP A 831 -12.71 20.88 32.87
C ASP A 831 -12.75 20.54 31.37
N THR A 832 -11.60 20.34 30.76
CA THR A 832 -11.41 19.87 29.38
C THR A 832 -10.40 18.72 29.33
N SER A 833 -10.34 17.95 30.41
CA SER A 833 -9.40 16.84 30.61
C SER A 833 -9.51 15.76 29.54
N LEU A 834 -8.38 15.11 29.28
CA LEU A 834 -8.33 13.90 28.48
C LEU A 834 -8.88 12.73 29.29
N ARG A 835 -9.89 12.04 28.76
CA ARG A 835 -10.53 10.88 29.39
C ARG A 835 -10.43 9.66 28.49
N VAL A 836 -10.38 8.47 29.09
CA VAL A 836 -10.42 7.20 28.34
C VAL A 836 -11.75 7.11 27.58
N PRO A 837 -11.74 6.87 26.25
CA PRO A 837 -12.97 6.73 25.47
C PRO A 837 -13.84 5.54 25.90
N HIS A 838 -15.09 5.57 25.45
CA HIS A 838 -16.04 4.49 25.72
C HIS A 838 -15.59 3.16 25.11
N GLY A 839 -15.64 2.10 25.93
CA GLY A 839 -15.29 0.74 25.52
C GLY A 839 -13.80 0.41 25.57
N GLU A 840 -12.95 1.41 25.87
CA GLU A 840 -11.51 1.22 25.98
C GLU A 840 -11.13 0.95 27.44
N THR A 841 -10.25 -0.03 27.65
CA THR A 841 -9.69 -0.40 28.96
C THR A 841 -8.24 -0.82 28.78
N GLY A 842 -7.43 -0.76 29.83
CA GLY A 842 -6.06 -1.27 29.74
C GLY A 842 -5.13 -0.70 30.81
N THR A 843 -3.84 -0.93 30.61
CA THR A 843 -2.79 -0.44 31.51
C THR A 843 -2.01 0.68 30.84
N VAL A 844 -1.79 1.78 31.54
CA VAL A 844 -0.90 2.85 31.06
C VAL A 844 0.54 2.35 31.05
N ILE A 845 1.15 2.23 29.87
CA ILE A 845 2.53 1.72 29.72
C ILE A 845 3.56 2.83 29.51
N GLY A 846 3.11 4.02 29.11
CA GLY A 846 4.00 5.14 28.83
C GLY A 846 3.24 6.45 28.84
N VAL A 847 3.93 7.50 29.29
CA VAL A 847 3.47 8.88 29.20
C VAL A 847 4.63 9.67 28.60
N LYS A 848 4.32 10.44 27.56
CA LYS A 848 5.28 11.32 26.92
C LYS A 848 4.82 12.76 27.03
N GLU A 849 5.71 13.62 27.49
CA GLU A 849 5.52 15.05 27.63
C GLU A 849 6.46 15.76 26.67
N ILE A 850 5.94 16.70 25.90
CA ILE A 850 6.69 17.54 24.97
C ILE A 850 6.35 18.98 25.30
N THR A 851 7.31 19.73 25.84
CA THR A 851 7.16 21.16 26.08
C THR A 851 7.66 21.96 24.89
N ARG A 852 7.22 23.22 24.76
CA ARG A 852 7.71 24.10 23.71
C ARG A 852 9.23 24.32 23.83
N GLU A 853 9.72 24.49 25.06
CA GLU A 853 11.14 24.70 25.34
C GLU A 853 11.98 23.51 24.88
N ASP A 854 11.57 22.27 25.21
CA ASP A 854 12.28 21.05 24.78
C ASP A 854 12.32 20.92 23.25
N ALA A 855 11.21 21.24 22.57
CA ALA A 855 11.14 21.19 21.12
C ALA A 855 12.09 22.21 20.49
N GLU A 856 12.09 23.45 20.98
CA GLU A 856 12.95 24.53 20.48
C GLU A 856 14.45 24.23 20.72
N GLU A 857 14.80 23.61 21.85
CA GLU A 857 16.18 23.18 22.15
C GLU A 857 16.67 22.07 21.19
N ASP A 858 15.79 21.14 20.83
CA ASP A 858 16.07 20.08 19.85
C ASP A 858 16.06 20.58 18.39
N GLY A 859 15.66 21.83 18.15
CA GLY A 859 15.60 22.46 16.82
C GLY A 859 14.30 22.20 16.05
N ASP A 860 13.25 21.78 16.76
CA ASP A 860 11.90 21.55 16.24
C ASP A 860 10.89 22.53 16.87
N GLU A 861 9.66 22.53 16.38
CA GLU A 861 8.62 23.45 16.85
C GLU A 861 7.32 22.69 17.15
N LEU A 862 6.75 22.89 18.34
CA LEU A 862 5.36 22.53 18.60
C LEU A 862 4.42 23.35 17.70
N PRO A 863 3.20 22.88 17.40
CA PRO A 863 2.25 23.66 16.62
C PRO A 863 2.02 25.05 17.24
N ASN A 864 1.89 26.06 16.37
CA ASN A 864 1.71 27.45 16.80
C ASN A 864 0.61 27.60 17.86
N GLY A 865 0.96 28.16 19.02
CA GLY A 865 0.06 28.39 20.14
C GLY A 865 -0.06 27.21 21.11
N VAL A 866 0.63 26.09 20.89
CA VAL A 866 0.73 24.97 21.84
C VAL A 866 1.92 25.22 22.77
N ASN A 867 1.70 25.11 24.08
CA ASN A 867 2.74 25.29 25.09
C ASN A 867 3.30 23.96 25.56
N GLN A 868 2.42 22.97 25.70
CA GLN A 868 2.73 21.63 26.20
C GLN A 868 1.82 20.62 25.51
N MET A 869 2.36 19.47 25.16
CA MET A 869 1.64 18.34 24.60
C MET A 869 1.93 17.10 25.43
N ILE A 870 0.88 16.36 25.78
CA ILE A 870 0.97 15.13 26.56
C ILE A 870 0.34 13.99 25.78
N ARG A 871 1.06 12.87 25.72
CA ARG A 871 0.61 11.61 25.13
C ARG A 871 0.61 10.51 26.16
N VAL A 872 -0.45 9.73 26.17
CA VAL A 872 -0.63 8.60 27.08
C VAL A 872 -0.84 7.34 26.25
N TYR A 873 0.00 6.33 26.49
CA TYR A 873 -0.05 5.05 25.82
C TYR A 873 -0.73 4.02 26.71
N ILE A 874 -1.82 3.43 26.23
CA ILE A 874 -2.60 2.42 26.95
C ILE A 874 -2.46 1.09 26.23
N ALA A 875 -1.90 0.09 26.91
CA ALA A 875 -1.82 -1.28 26.40
C ALA A 875 -3.04 -2.09 26.85
N GLN A 876 -3.68 -2.75 25.90
CA GLN A 876 -4.85 -3.58 26.10
C GLN A 876 -4.50 -5.04 25.83
N HIS A 877 -4.83 -5.91 26.79
CA HIS A 877 -4.72 -7.35 26.60
C HIS A 877 -6.04 -7.90 26.04
N ARG A 878 -6.09 -8.09 24.72
CA ARG A 878 -7.31 -8.54 24.03
C ARG A 878 -7.30 -10.04 23.81
N LYS A 879 -8.03 -10.76 24.66
CA LYS A 879 -8.32 -12.18 24.50
C LYS A 879 -9.22 -12.42 23.29
N ILE A 880 -9.32 -13.68 22.84
CA ILE A 880 -10.26 -14.05 21.79
C ILE A 880 -11.69 -14.09 22.35
N THR A 881 -12.65 -13.48 21.66
CA THR A 881 -14.04 -13.35 22.12
C THR A 881 -15.06 -13.72 21.05
N VAL A 882 -16.33 -13.85 21.44
CA VAL A 882 -17.43 -14.09 20.50
C VAL A 882 -17.62 -12.85 19.62
N GLY A 883 -17.66 -13.05 18.30
CA GLY A 883 -17.73 -11.98 17.30
C GLY A 883 -16.40 -11.67 16.63
N ASP A 884 -15.27 -12.03 17.25
CA ASP A 884 -13.96 -11.89 16.61
C ASP A 884 -13.87 -12.77 15.36
N LYS A 885 -13.13 -12.27 14.37
CA LYS A 885 -12.98 -12.92 13.07
C LYS A 885 -11.68 -13.72 12.99
N LEU A 886 -11.83 -15.02 12.72
CA LEU A 886 -10.73 -15.92 12.40
C LEU A 886 -10.69 -16.21 10.89
N SER A 887 -9.53 -16.61 10.40
CA SER A 887 -9.37 -17.13 9.05
C SER A 887 -8.26 -18.16 8.99
N GLY A 888 -8.36 -19.14 8.11
CA GLY A 888 -7.19 -19.88 7.62
C GLY A 888 -6.51 -19.14 6.47
N ARG A 889 -5.50 -19.78 5.86
CA ARG A 889 -4.77 -19.24 4.69
C ARG A 889 -5.48 -19.43 3.35
N HIS A 890 -6.55 -20.23 3.32
CA HIS A 890 -7.24 -20.69 2.11
C HIS A 890 -8.53 -19.91 1.81
N GLY A 891 -8.65 -18.66 2.28
CA GLY A 891 -9.87 -17.86 2.11
C GLY A 891 -11.09 -18.33 2.92
N ASN A 892 -10.88 -19.23 3.88
CA ASN A 892 -11.86 -19.76 4.82
C ASN A 892 -11.94 -18.86 6.08
N LYS A 893 -12.77 -17.82 5.99
CA LYS A 893 -13.00 -16.84 7.06
C LYS A 893 -14.28 -17.13 7.82
N GLY A 894 -14.32 -16.77 9.10
CA GLY A 894 -15.49 -16.96 9.94
C GLY A 894 -15.46 -16.17 11.24
N CYS A 895 -16.63 -15.76 11.74
CA CYS A 895 -16.74 -15.13 13.05
C CYS A 895 -16.99 -16.19 14.11
N ILE A 896 -16.41 -16.01 15.29
CA ILE A 896 -16.66 -16.90 16.42
C ILE A 896 -18.10 -16.70 16.89
N SER A 897 -18.90 -17.76 16.85
CA SER A 897 -20.29 -17.74 17.32
C SER A 897 -20.42 -18.23 18.75
N ARG A 898 -19.53 -19.13 19.17
CA ARG A 898 -19.55 -19.73 20.51
C ARG A 898 -18.17 -20.18 20.95
N ILE A 899 -17.89 -19.94 22.22
CA ILE A 899 -16.77 -20.52 22.96
C ILE A 899 -17.37 -21.61 23.84
N LEU A 900 -17.02 -22.87 23.60
CA LEU A 900 -17.53 -24.01 24.37
C LEU A 900 -16.56 -24.40 25.48
N PRO A 901 -17.06 -24.82 26.66
CA PRO A 901 -16.21 -25.49 27.65
C PRO A 901 -15.46 -26.67 27.02
N GLU A 902 -14.26 -26.96 27.54
CA GLU A 902 -13.39 -27.99 26.99
C GLU A 902 -14.05 -29.37 27.01
N GLU A 903 -14.80 -29.67 28.08
CA GLU A 903 -15.54 -30.92 28.26
C GLU A 903 -16.72 -31.08 27.30
N ASP A 904 -17.23 -29.98 26.73
CA ASP A 904 -18.35 -29.98 25.77
C ASP A 904 -17.84 -30.19 24.32
N MET A 905 -16.54 -30.01 24.08
CA MET A 905 -15.93 -30.15 22.75
C MET A 905 -15.88 -31.64 22.36
N PRO A 906 -16.07 -31.97 21.07
CA PRO A 906 -15.71 -33.29 20.57
C PRO A 906 -14.25 -33.61 20.86
N PHE A 907 -13.95 -34.84 21.26
CA PHE A 907 -12.59 -35.25 21.63
C PHE A 907 -12.17 -36.56 20.95
N LEU A 908 -10.86 -36.73 20.78
CA LEU A 908 -10.21 -37.91 20.21
C LEU A 908 -10.21 -39.09 21.19
N ALA A 909 -9.90 -40.29 20.72
CA ALA A 909 -9.91 -41.51 21.54
C ALA A 909 -8.95 -41.49 22.75
N ASP A 910 -7.93 -40.64 22.73
CA ASP A 910 -6.98 -40.41 23.83
C ASP A 910 -7.45 -39.36 24.84
N GLY A 911 -8.61 -38.74 24.62
CA GLY A 911 -9.17 -37.68 25.45
C GLY A 911 -8.85 -36.26 24.98
N THR A 912 -8.07 -36.08 23.92
CA THR A 912 -7.68 -34.75 23.43
C THR A 912 -8.88 -34.04 22.78
N PRO A 913 -9.37 -32.92 23.33
CA PRO A 913 -10.47 -32.17 22.73
C PRO A 913 -10.00 -31.43 21.47
N VAL A 914 -10.90 -31.27 20.49
CA VAL A 914 -10.62 -30.43 19.33
C VAL A 914 -10.65 -28.96 19.74
N ASP A 915 -9.85 -28.13 19.08
CA ASP A 915 -9.75 -26.71 19.39
C ASP A 915 -10.79 -25.89 18.64
N ILE A 916 -11.03 -26.24 17.38
CA ILE A 916 -11.95 -25.54 16.48
C ILE A 916 -12.81 -26.53 15.69
N MET A 917 -14.10 -26.23 15.56
CA MET A 917 -15.00 -26.95 14.65
C MET A 917 -15.40 -26.08 13.46
N LEU A 918 -15.01 -26.50 12.26
CA LEU A 918 -15.36 -25.85 11.00
C LEU A 918 -16.47 -26.62 10.27
N ASN A 919 -17.28 -25.91 9.50
CA ASN A 919 -18.37 -26.51 8.75
C ASN A 919 -17.84 -27.16 7.44
N PRO A 920 -18.05 -28.47 7.22
CA PRO A 920 -17.59 -29.13 6.00
C PRO A 920 -18.34 -28.66 4.74
N LEU A 921 -19.54 -28.08 4.85
CA LEU A 921 -20.34 -27.63 3.70
C LEU A 921 -19.70 -26.44 2.97
N GLY A 922 -18.89 -25.65 3.67
CA GLY A 922 -18.17 -24.51 3.10
C GLY A 922 -17.03 -24.91 2.17
N VAL A 923 -16.51 -26.15 2.24
CA VAL A 923 -15.31 -26.54 1.47
C VAL A 923 -15.64 -26.81 -0.01
N PRO A 924 -16.61 -27.70 -0.36
CA PRO A 924 -16.86 -28.03 -1.77
C PRO A 924 -17.47 -26.87 -2.56
N SER A 925 -18.27 -26.01 -1.91
CA SER A 925 -18.90 -24.86 -2.57
C SER A 925 -17.90 -23.76 -2.91
N ARG A 926 -16.77 -23.70 -2.20
CA ARG A 926 -15.74 -22.66 -2.31
C ARG A 926 -14.50 -23.12 -3.06
N MET A 927 -14.42 -24.41 -3.39
CA MET A 927 -13.32 -25.01 -4.15
C MET A 927 -11.94 -24.65 -3.59
N ASN A 928 -11.80 -24.63 -2.26
CA ASN A 928 -10.55 -24.39 -1.55
C ASN A 928 -10.13 -25.64 -0.78
N LEU A 929 -9.82 -26.69 -1.55
CA LEU A 929 -9.46 -28.01 -1.02
C LEU A 929 -8.09 -27.99 -0.34
N GLY A 930 -7.27 -26.97 -0.58
CA GLY A 930 -5.97 -26.79 0.06
C GLY A 930 -6.05 -26.87 1.59
N GLN A 931 -7.12 -26.36 2.20
CA GLN A 931 -7.31 -26.42 3.66
C GLN A 931 -7.46 -27.85 4.21
N VAL A 932 -8.00 -28.78 3.41
CA VAL A 932 -8.15 -30.19 3.80
C VAL A 932 -6.81 -30.91 3.65
N LEU A 933 -6.03 -30.55 2.63
CA LEU A 933 -4.68 -31.06 2.45
C LEU A 933 -3.74 -30.54 3.55
N GLU A 934 -3.87 -29.26 3.92
CA GLU A 934 -3.19 -28.64 5.06
C GLU A 934 -3.54 -29.37 6.36
N LEU A 935 -4.83 -29.65 6.62
CA LEU A 935 -5.29 -30.41 7.79
C LEU A 935 -4.57 -31.77 7.91
N HIS A 936 -4.53 -32.53 6.81
CA HIS A 936 -3.91 -33.85 6.79
C HIS A 936 -2.39 -33.78 6.96
N LEU A 937 -1.72 -32.87 6.26
CA LEU A 937 -0.27 -32.68 6.36
C LEU A 937 0.11 -32.12 7.74
N GLY A 938 -0.74 -31.29 8.34
CA GLY A 938 -0.56 -30.78 9.69
C GLY A 938 -0.67 -31.88 10.75
N TRP A 939 -1.58 -32.85 10.57
CA TRP A 939 -1.60 -34.05 11.41
C TRP A 939 -0.29 -34.86 11.31
N ILE A 940 0.20 -35.09 10.08
CA ILE A 940 1.47 -35.78 9.84
C ILE A 940 2.63 -35.04 10.53
N ALA A 941 2.73 -33.72 10.35
CA ALA A 941 3.76 -32.89 10.96
C ALA A 941 3.70 -32.89 12.49
N HIS A 942 2.49 -32.83 13.06
CA HIS A 942 2.28 -32.88 14.50
C HIS A 942 2.64 -34.25 15.09
N SER A 943 2.16 -35.35 14.50
CA SER A 943 2.43 -36.71 15.00
C SER A 943 3.86 -37.19 14.72
N GLY A 944 4.52 -36.66 13.69
CA GLY A 944 5.73 -37.23 13.14
C GLY A 944 5.44 -38.46 12.27
N TRP A 945 6.44 -38.91 11.51
CA TRP A 945 6.30 -40.05 10.61
C TRP A 945 7.59 -40.86 10.48
N ASP A 946 7.44 -42.13 10.11
CA ASP A 946 8.55 -42.98 9.70
C ASP A 946 8.10 -43.88 8.56
N ILE A 947 8.59 -43.62 7.34
CA ILE A 947 8.16 -44.34 6.13
C ILE A 947 8.49 -45.84 6.16
N SER A 948 9.39 -46.27 7.04
CA SER A 948 9.72 -47.68 7.24
C SER A 948 8.58 -48.47 7.90
N LEU A 949 7.58 -47.77 8.45
CA LEU A 949 6.36 -48.37 8.99
C LEU A 949 5.37 -48.85 7.91
N ASP A 950 5.52 -48.41 6.66
CA ASP A 950 4.69 -48.91 5.55
C ASP A 950 5.09 -50.37 5.23
N PRO A 951 4.15 -51.34 5.29
CA PRO A 951 4.41 -52.73 4.96
C PRO A 951 5.00 -52.94 3.55
N ASN A 952 4.71 -52.04 2.61
CA ASN A 952 5.28 -52.08 1.27
C ASN A 952 6.57 -51.25 1.21
N LEU A 953 7.71 -51.94 1.35
CA LEU A 953 9.02 -51.29 1.28
C LEU A 953 9.32 -50.67 -0.09
N GLU A 954 8.73 -51.20 -1.17
CA GLU A 954 8.96 -50.77 -2.56
C GLU A 954 7.84 -49.87 -3.10
N ALA A 955 7.04 -49.25 -2.22
CA ALA A 955 5.94 -48.39 -2.65
C ALA A 955 6.44 -47.20 -3.49
N GLU A 956 5.89 -47.00 -4.69
CA GLU A 956 6.35 -45.98 -5.65
C GLU A 956 6.36 -44.55 -5.04
N TRP A 957 5.41 -44.23 -4.17
CA TRP A 957 5.34 -42.93 -3.49
C TRP A 957 6.58 -42.62 -2.65
N LYS A 958 7.29 -43.63 -2.15
CA LYS A 958 8.53 -43.44 -1.38
C LYS A 958 9.66 -42.87 -2.23
N LYS A 959 9.63 -43.09 -3.55
CA LYS A 959 10.62 -42.51 -4.49
C LYS A 959 10.45 -41.01 -4.69
N LEU A 960 9.29 -40.46 -4.29
CA LEU A 960 8.96 -39.04 -4.39
C LEU A 960 9.32 -38.27 -3.12
N ILE A 961 9.84 -38.94 -2.09
CA ILE A 961 10.24 -38.30 -0.83
C ILE A 961 11.67 -37.76 -1.01
N PRO A 962 11.90 -36.46 -0.77
CA PRO A 962 13.25 -35.92 -0.82
C PRO A 962 14.16 -36.54 0.24
N SER A 963 15.46 -36.61 -0.08
CA SER A 963 16.46 -37.21 0.81
C SER A 963 16.49 -36.44 2.14
N GLY A 964 16.37 -37.14 3.26
CA GLY A 964 16.30 -36.55 4.61
C GLY A 964 14.87 -36.26 5.12
N ALA A 965 13.82 -36.56 4.34
CA ALA A 965 12.42 -36.49 4.76
C ALA A 965 11.80 -37.86 5.06
N GLU A 966 12.59 -38.94 5.13
CA GLU A 966 12.10 -40.30 5.34
C GLU A 966 11.56 -40.54 6.76
N LYS A 967 12.08 -39.77 7.73
CA LYS A 967 11.67 -39.82 9.14
C LYS A 967 11.62 -38.43 9.72
N ALA A 968 10.64 -38.17 10.57
CA ALA A 968 10.57 -36.94 11.34
C ALA A 968 9.92 -37.18 12.70
N GLU A 969 10.45 -36.47 13.70
CA GLU A 969 9.93 -36.47 15.06
C GLU A 969 8.60 -35.67 15.12
N PRO A 970 7.78 -35.88 16.17
CA PRO A 970 6.58 -35.07 16.39
C PRO A 970 6.86 -33.56 16.39
N ASN A 971 5.93 -32.77 15.87
CA ASN A 971 6.03 -31.31 15.70
C ASN A 971 7.15 -30.84 14.76
N THR A 972 7.58 -31.67 13.81
CA THR A 972 8.54 -31.23 12.77
C THR A 972 7.83 -30.34 11.74
N PRO A 973 8.25 -29.07 11.56
CA PRO A 973 7.70 -28.22 10.52
C PRO A 973 8.07 -28.73 9.12
N VAL A 974 7.13 -28.65 8.20
CA VAL A 974 7.27 -29.05 6.80
C VAL A 974 7.02 -27.88 5.86
N ALA A 975 7.58 -27.91 4.66
CA ALA A 975 7.33 -26.96 3.59
C ALA A 975 6.76 -27.71 2.37
N THR A 976 5.66 -27.21 1.84
CA THR A 976 5.10 -27.62 0.55
C THR A 976 5.12 -26.40 -0.39
N PRO A 977 6.19 -26.22 -1.20
CA PRO A 977 6.29 -25.07 -2.10
C PRO A 977 5.13 -25.01 -3.08
N VAL A 978 4.68 -23.79 -3.37
CA VAL A 978 3.54 -23.51 -4.26
C VAL A 978 3.80 -24.05 -5.68
N PHE A 979 2.85 -24.81 -6.22
CA PHE A 979 2.92 -25.52 -7.52
C PHE A 979 3.98 -26.65 -7.64
N ASP A 980 4.61 -27.10 -6.56
CA ASP A 980 5.60 -28.20 -6.59
C ASP A 980 5.37 -29.27 -5.52
N GLY A 981 5.03 -28.87 -4.28
CA GLY A 981 5.21 -29.66 -3.05
C GLY A 981 4.53 -31.04 -2.93
N VAL A 982 3.84 -31.30 -1.81
CA VAL A 982 3.45 -32.67 -1.45
C VAL A 982 2.39 -33.22 -2.40
N LYS A 983 2.75 -34.22 -3.20
CA LYS A 983 1.81 -34.93 -4.09
C LYS A 983 0.77 -35.75 -3.30
N PRO A 984 -0.47 -35.94 -3.80
CA PRO A 984 -1.53 -36.67 -3.09
C PRO A 984 -1.16 -38.10 -2.67
N GLU A 985 -0.36 -38.80 -3.48
CA GLU A 985 0.10 -40.16 -3.19
C GLU A 985 1.08 -40.20 -2.01
N VAL A 986 1.98 -39.21 -1.94
CA VAL A 986 2.92 -39.03 -0.84
C VAL A 986 2.17 -38.68 0.44
N LEU A 987 1.19 -37.77 0.36
CA LEU A 987 0.35 -37.41 1.51
C LEU A 987 -0.37 -38.64 2.11
N LYS A 988 -0.97 -39.47 1.24
CA LYS A 988 -1.64 -40.71 1.67
C LYS A 988 -0.65 -41.73 2.26
N GLY A 989 0.53 -41.86 1.65
CA GLY A 989 1.61 -42.70 2.16
C GLY A 989 2.04 -42.27 3.55
N LEU A 990 2.35 -40.98 3.73
CA LEU A 990 2.75 -40.39 5.00
C LEU A 990 1.68 -40.53 6.09
N LEU A 991 0.40 -40.33 5.77
CA LEU A 991 -0.71 -40.55 6.70
C LEU A 991 -0.72 -41.99 7.25
N SER A 992 -0.44 -42.97 6.39
CA SER A 992 -0.37 -44.39 6.79
C SER A 992 0.87 -44.75 7.62
N THR A 993 1.86 -43.87 7.67
CA THR A 993 3.15 -44.05 8.37
C THR A 993 3.36 -43.06 9.51
N THR A 994 2.29 -42.42 9.99
CA THR A 994 2.34 -41.58 11.19
C THR A 994 2.77 -42.38 12.41
N LEU A 995 3.54 -41.73 13.30
CA LEU A 995 3.94 -42.33 14.56
C LEU A 995 2.72 -42.47 15.48
N PRO A 996 2.63 -43.56 16.26
CA PRO A 996 1.61 -43.67 17.29
C PRO A 996 1.81 -42.63 18.39
N ASN A 997 0.75 -42.30 19.11
CA ASN A 997 0.85 -41.44 20.29
C ASN A 997 1.59 -42.15 21.44
N ARG A 998 1.69 -41.48 22.61
CA ARG A 998 2.37 -42.00 23.81
C ARG A 998 1.87 -43.39 24.28
N ASP A 999 0.62 -43.74 23.97
CA ASP A 999 -0.04 -44.98 24.40
C ASP A 999 0.07 -46.10 23.34
N GLY A 1000 0.70 -45.81 22.19
CA GLY A 1000 0.87 -46.77 21.10
C GLY A 1000 -0.26 -46.76 20.08
N ASP A 1001 -1.21 -45.83 20.20
CA ASP A 1001 -2.40 -45.76 19.35
C ASP A 1001 -2.20 -44.81 18.16
N ARG A 1002 -2.75 -45.20 17.01
CA ARG A 1002 -2.88 -44.32 15.83
C ARG A 1002 -4.29 -43.76 15.78
N LEU A 1003 -4.43 -42.49 16.17
CA LEU A 1003 -5.73 -41.84 16.37
C LEU A 1003 -6.43 -41.50 15.05
N VAL A 1004 -5.67 -41.09 14.04
CA VAL A 1004 -6.18 -40.75 12.70
C VAL A 1004 -5.83 -41.87 11.73
N GLY A 1005 -6.83 -42.30 10.97
CA GLY A 1005 -6.70 -43.34 9.96
C GLY A 1005 -5.99 -42.85 8.69
N PRO A 1006 -5.65 -43.77 7.77
CA PRO A 1006 -4.99 -43.44 6.49
C PRO A 1006 -5.83 -42.58 5.55
N ASP A 1007 -7.12 -42.36 5.86
CA ASP A 1007 -8.02 -41.47 5.14
C ASP A 1007 -8.08 -40.04 5.74
N GLY A 1008 -7.26 -39.74 6.75
CA GLY A 1008 -7.22 -38.44 7.42
C GLY A 1008 -8.36 -38.21 8.41
N LYS A 1009 -9.06 -39.27 8.84
CA LYS A 1009 -10.21 -39.18 9.75
C LYS A 1009 -9.98 -39.93 11.05
N ALA A 1010 -10.59 -39.44 12.12
CA ALA A 1010 -10.59 -40.07 13.45
C ALA A 1010 -12.02 -40.33 13.93
N THR A 1011 -12.17 -41.29 14.86
CA THR A 1011 -13.41 -41.43 15.63
C THR A 1011 -13.38 -40.38 16.74
N LEU A 1012 -14.31 -39.43 16.68
CA LEU A 1012 -14.52 -38.46 17.76
C LEU A 1012 -15.67 -38.93 18.67
N PHE A 1013 -15.62 -38.48 19.91
CA PHE A 1013 -16.67 -38.66 20.92
C PHE A 1013 -17.32 -37.32 21.23
N ASP A 1014 -18.63 -37.30 21.41
CA ASP A 1014 -19.36 -36.10 21.79
C ASP A 1014 -19.09 -35.76 23.26
N GLY A 1015 -18.46 -34.61 23.54
CA GLY A 1015 -18.16 -34.15 24.90
C GLY A 1015 -19.37 -34.12 25.83
N ARG A 1016 -20.56 -33.86 25.29
CA ARG A 1016 -21.79 -33.72 26.09
C ARG A 1016 -22.43 -35.04 26.51
N THR A 1017 -22.31 -36.07 25.67
CA THR A 1017 -23.00 -37.37 25.88
C THR A 1017 -22.03 -38.50 26.16
N GLY A 1018 -20.77 -38.38 25.74
CA GLY A 1018 -19.75 -39.42 25.74
C GLY A 1018 -19.92 -40.46 24.63
N GLU A 1019 -20.96 -40.36 23.79
CA GLU A 1019 -21.19 -41.31 22.70
C GLU A 1019 -20.25 -41.01 21.52
N PRO A 1020 -19.71 -42.04 20.84
CA PRO A 1020 -18.93 -41.84 19.62
C PRO A 1020 -19.84 -41.37 18.48
N TYR A 1021 -19.34 -40.45 17.65
CA TYR A 1021 -20.06 -40.08 16.42
C TYR A 1021 -20.15 -41.27 15.46
N THR A 1022 -21.28 -41.38 14.75
CA THR A 1022 -21.59 -42.55 13.89
C THR A 1022 -20.66 -42.76 12.69
N LYS A 1023 -19.88 -41.74 12.31
CA LYS A 1023 -18.92 -41.77 11.21
C LYS A 1023 -17.62 -41.11 11.64
N PRO A 1024 -16.46 -41.56 11.13
CA PRO A 1024 -15.19 -40.88 11.38
C PRO A 1024 -15.18 -39.50 10.72
N ILE A 1025 -14.53 -38.55 11.39
CA ILE A 1025 -14.53 -37.13 11.06
C ILE A 1025 -13.11 -36.72 10.66
N SER A 1026 -12.96 -35.89 9.63
CA SER A 1026 -11.66 -35.36 9.23
C SER A 1026 -11.12 -34.44 10.33
N VAL A 1027 -9.94 -34.79 10.85
CA VAL A 1027 -9.28 -34.11 11.96
C VAL A 1027 -7.80 -33.95 11.63
N GLY A 1028 -7.23 -32.84 12.06
CA GLY A 1028 -5.81 -32.57 11.92
C GLY A 1028 -5.48 -31.15 12.35
N TYR A 1029 -4.23 -30.73 12.11
CA TYR A 1029 -3.79 -29.39 12.47
C TYR A 1029 -3.86 -28.45 11.27
N MET A 1030 -4.50 -27.31 11.44
CA MET A 1030 -4.51 -26.22 10.45
C MET A 1030 -3.96 -24.95 11.09
N TYR A 1031 -3.35 -24.10 10.27
CA TYR A 1031 -2.82 -22.83 10.74
C TYR A 1031 -3.88 -21.73 10.68
N MET A 1032 -4.30 -21.27 11.85
CA MET A 1032 -5.40 -20.31 12.02
C MET A 1032 -4.89 -18.95 12.46
N LEU A 1033 -5.43 -17.90 11.85
CA LEU A 1033 -5.04 -16.51 12.03
C LEU A 1033 -6.16 -15.73 12.72
N LYS A 1034 -5.82 -14.92 13.72
CA LYS A 1034 -6.71 -13.90 14.30
C LYS A 1034 -6.61 -12.63 13.47
N LEU A 1035 -7.69 -12.21 12.84
CA LEU A 1035 -7.69 -11.02 11.99
C LEU A 1035 -7.91 -9.76 12.83
N HIS A 1036 -7.43 -8.62 12.35
CA HIS A 1036 -7.63 -7.29 12.92
C HIS A 1036 -9.06 -6.75 12.66
N HIS A 1037 -10.04 -7.62 12.89
CA HIS A 1037 -11.47 -7.37 12.78
C HIS A 1037 -12.12 -7.84 14.07
N LEU A 1038 -11.75 -7.17 15.14
CA LEU A 1038 -12.17 -7.50 16.50
C LEU A 1038 -13.55 -6.91 16.78
N VAL A 1039 -14.30 -7.57 17.64
CA VAL A 1039 -15.64 -7.12 18.01
C VAL A 1039 -15.58 -5.79 18.76
N ASP A 1040 -14.59 -5.61 19.64
CA ASP A 1040 -14.43 -4.40 20.47
C ASP A 1040 -14.19 -3.12 19.63
N ASP A 1041 -13.52 -3.25 18.48
CA ASP A 1041 -13.32 -2.13 17.57
C ASP A 1041 -14.59 -1.74 16.80
N LYS A 1042 -15.49 -2.71 16.61
CA LYS A 1042 -16.68 -2.58 15.75
C LYS A 1042 -17.96 -2.35 16.51
N ILE A 1043 -18.04 -2.79 17.77
CA ILE A 1043 -19.20 -2.54 18.61
C ILE A 1043 -19.31 -1.04 18.84
N HIS A 1044 -20.49 -0.51 18.52
CA HIS A 1044 -20.77 0.92 18.64
C HIS A 1044 -22.24 1.13 18.92
N ALA A 1045 -22.53 1.94 19.93
CA ALA A 1045 -23.87 2.30 20.33
C ALA A 1045 -23.91 3.78 20.73
N ARG A 1046 -25.07 4.41 20.51
CA ARG A 1046 -25.33 5.81 20.86
C ARG A 1046 -26.77 5.95 21.30
N SER A 1047 -26.98 6.57 22.46
CA SER A 1047 -28.30 7.05 22.90
C SER A 1047 -28.47 8.52 22.51
N THR A 1048 -27.63 9.39 23.06
CA THR A 1048 -27.45 10.80 22.72
C THR A 1048 -25.97 11.08 22.45
N GLY A 1049 -25.61 12.25 21.94
CA GLY A 1049 -24.21 12.56 21.65
C GLY A 1049 -24.04 13.85 20.87
N PRO A 1050 -22.86 14.11 20.29
CA PRO A 1050 -22.60 15.33 19.56
C PRO A 1050 -23.39 15.39 18.24
N TYR A 1051 -23.73 16.61 17.83
CA TYR A 1051 -24.48 16.91 16.61
C TYR A 1051 -23.65 17.83 15.70
N SER A 1052 -23.87 17.69 14.40
CA SER A 1052 -23.32 18.56 13.37
C SER A 1052 -23.75 20.00 13.60
N MET A 1053 -22.81 20.94 13.49
CA MET A 1053 -23.12 22.37 13.66
C MET A 1053 -24.06 22.91 12.59
N ILE A 1054 -23.98 22.37 11.37
CA ILE A 1054 -24.72 22.89 10.21
C ILE A 1054 -26.09 22.23 10.12
N THR A 1055 -26.11 20.89 10.10
CA THR A 1055 -27.35 20.14 9.82
C THR A 1055 -28.14 19.77 11.08
N GLN A 1056 -27.59 19.99 12.28
CA GLN A 1056 -28.17 19.56 13.56
C GLN A 1056 -28.42 18.05 13.69
N GLN A 1057 -27.90 17.24 12.75
CA GLN A 1057 -27.97 15.79 12.78
C GLN A 1057 -26.86 15.18 13.66
N PRO A 1058 -27.06 13.97 14.21
CA PRO A 1058 -26.00 13.23 14.88
C PRO A 1058 -24.71 13.16 14.05
N LEU A 1059 -23.55 13.38 14.68
CA LEU A 1059 -22.25 13.13 14.02
C LEU A 1059 -22.12 11.66 13.57
N GLY A 1060 -21.19 11.37 12.66
CA GLY A 1060 -20.97 10.00 12.15
C GLY A 1060 -19.72 9.34 12.75
N GLY A 1061 -19.75 8.03 12.93
CA GLY A 1061 -18.57 7.20 13.26
C GLY A 1061 -18.30 7.01 14.75
N LYS A 1062 -17.64 5.88 15.10
CA LYS A 1062 -17.34 5.46 16.49
C LYS A 1062 -16.51 6.51 17.24
N ALA A 1063 -15.47 7.05 16.61
CA ALA A 1063 -14.54 8.02 17.21
C ALA A 1063 -15.22 9.32 17.69
N GLN A 1064 -16.33 9.71 17.05
CA GLN A 1064 -17.10 10.92 17.41
C GLN A 1064 -18.33 10.59 18.27
N PHE A 1065 -18.46 9.35 18.76
CA PHE A 1065 -19.68 8.85 19.39
C PHE A 1065 -20.92 9.11 18.50
N GLY A 1066 -20.78 8.83 17.21
CA GLY A 1066 -21.73 9.18 16.16
C GLY A 1066 -22.97 8.29 16.11
N GLY A 1067 -24.01 8.71 15.37
CA GLY A 1067 -25.19 7.90 15.08
C GLY A 1067 -24.96 6.91 13.93
N GLN A 1068 -25.92 6.01 13.75
CA GLN A 1068 -26.03 5.18 12.55
C GLN A 1068 -26.74 5.95 11.45
N ARG A 1069 -26.31 5.78 10.19
CA ARG A 1069 -26.97 6.41 9.05
C ARG A 1069 -28.23 5.63 8.69
N PHE A 1070 -29.40 6.20 8.94
CA PHE A 1070 -30.67 5.72 8.39
C PHE A 1070 -30.80 6.26 6.95
N GLY A 1071 -30.55 5.40 5.97
CA GLY A 1071 -30.42 5.79 4.57
C GLY A 1071 -31.73 5.74 3.78
N GLU A 1072 -31.62 6.05 2.50
CA GLU A 1072 -32.76 6.08 1.57
C GLU A 1072 -33.43 4.71 1.42
N MET A 1073 -32.64 3.63 1.33
CA MET A 1073 -33.20 2.27 1.20
C MET A 1073 -33.94 1.84 2.48
N GLU A 1074 -33.48 2.26 3.66
CA GLU A 1074 -34.17 2.00 4.93
C GLU A 1074 -35.49 2.78 5.05
N VAL A 1075 -35.54 4.02 4.51
CA VAL A 1075 -36.79 4.79 4.39
C VAL A 1075 -37.81 4.02 3.54
N TRP A 1076 -37.42 3.55 2.35
CA TRP A 1076 -38.30 2.76 1.49
C TRP A 1076 -38.82 1.50 2.18
N ALA A 1077 -38.00 0.87 3.02
CA ALA A 1077 -38.43 -0.30 3.79
C ALA A 1077 -39.54 0.05 4.79
N LEU A 1078 -39.42 1.16 5.54
CA LEU A 1078 -40.46 1.59 6.48
C LEU A 1078 -41.74 2.06 5.77
N GLU A 1079 -41.61 2.73 4.63
CA GLU A 1079 -42.75 3.08 3.77
C GLU A 1079 -43.49 1.81 3.31
N ALA A 1080 -42.76 0.78 2.87
CA ALA A 1080 -43.33 -0.50 2.43
C ALA A 1080 -44.07 -1.24 3.56
N TYR A 1081 -43.58 -1.14 4.81
CA TYR A 1081 -44.30 -1.66 5.98
C TYR A 1081 -45.53 -0.82 6.39
N GLY A 1082 -45.63 0.43 5.90
CA GLY A 1082 -46.62 1.39 6.39
C GLY A 1082 -46.31 1.90 7.81
N ALA A 1083 -45.06 1.81 8.26
CA ALA A 1083 -44.61 2.20 9.60
C ALA A 1083 -44.42 3.74 9.72
N ALA A 1084 -45.49 4.49 9.40
CA ALA A 1084 -45.44 5.95 9.27
C ALA A 1084 -44.95 6.67 10.54
N TYR A 1085 -45.38 6.23 11.73
CA TYR A 1085 -44.93 6.82 13.00
C TYR A 1085 -43.45 6.59 13.27
N THR A 1086 -42.95 5.39 12.99
CA THR A 1086 -41.52 5.05 13.14
C THR A 1086 -40.68 5.87 12.18
N LEU A 1087 -41.11 5.98 10.92
CA LEU A 1087 -40.44 6.81 9.92
C LEU A 1087 -40.42 8.28 10.35
N HIS A 1088 -41.55 8.80 10.82
CA HIS A 1088 -41.66 10.18 11.29
C HIS A 1088 -40.71 10.47 12.46
N GLU A 1089 -40.66 9.58 13.46
CA GLU A 1089 -39.73 9.69 14.61
C GLU A 1089 -38.26 9.66 14.17
N MET A 1090 -37.88 8.73 13.28
CA MET A 1090 -36.50 8.59 12.78
C MET A 1090 -36.04 9.84 12.00
N MET A 1091 -36.94 10.48 11.26
CA MET A 1091 -36.65 11.65 10.44
C MET A 1091 -36.78 12.99 11.19
N THR A 1092 -37.20 12.99 12.46
CA THR A 1092 -37.43 14.20 13.27
C THR A 1092 -36.69 14.13 14.60
N THR A 1093 -37.35 13.65 15.66
CA THR A 1093 -36.90 13.70 17.06
C THR A 1093 -35.63 12.90 17.34
N LYS A 1094 -35.31 11.88 16.52
CA LYS A 1094 -34.05 11.12 16.58
C LYS A 1094 -32.93 11.70 15.70
N SER A 1095 -33.21 12.74 14.94
CA SER A 1095 -32.31 13.38 13.98
C SER A 1095 -32.11 14.86 14.34
N ASP A 1096 -32.91 15.74 13.75
CA ASP A 1096 -32.66 17.17 13.62
C ASP A 1096 -33.86 18.03 14.03
N ASP A 1097 -34.86 17.47 14.69
CA ASP A 1097 -35.81 18.26 15.49
C ASP A 1097 -35.16 18.66 16.82
N VAL A 1098 -34.61 19.87 16.85
CA VAL A 1098 -33.75 20.40 17.93
C VAL A 1098 -34.49 20.45 19.27
N ASP A 1099 -35.74 20.88 19.27
CA ASP A 1099 -36.55 21.01 20.48
C ASP A 1099 -37.24 19.69 20.81
N GLY A 1100 -37.72 18.97 19.78
CA GLY A 1100 -38.36 17.67 19.94
C GLY A 1100 -37.45 16.66 20.60
N ARG A 1101 -36.16 16.58 20.24
CA ARG A 1101 -35.22 15.65 20.88
C ARG A 1101 -35.04 15.89 22.39
N VAL A 1102 -35.05 17.15 22.83
CA VAL A 1102 -34.93 17.52 24.25
C VAL A 1102 -36.22 17.15 25.00
N ARG A 1103 -37.37 17.50 24.44
CA ARG A 1103 -38.69 17.16 25.02
C ARG A 1103 -38.90 15.64 25.08
N VAL A 1104 -38.50 14.91 24.04
CA VAL A 1104 -38.53 13.44 23.99
C VAL A 1104 -37.66 12.84 25.08
N TYR A 1105 -36.42 13.30 25.23
CA TYR A 1105 -35.54 12.82 26.29
C TYR A 1105 -36.15 13.08 27.68
N GLY A 1106 -36.71 14.28 27.90
CA GLY A 1106 -37.40 14.63 29.13
C GLY A 1106 -38.60 13.74 29.43
N ALA A 1107 -39.44 13.48 28.43
CA ALA A 1107 -40.58 12.59 28.56
C ALA A 1107 -40.13 11.16 28.92
N ILE A 1108 -39.07 10.64 28.29
CA ILE A 1108 -38.51 9.31 28.60
C ILE A 1108 -38.04 9.25 30.05
N VAL A 1109 -37.31 10.26 30.53
CA VAL A 1109 -36.81 10.32 31.92
C VAL A 1109 -37.96 10.40 32.93
N LYS A 1110 -39.02 11.14 32.62
CA LYS A 1110 -40.23 11.26 33.46
C LYS A 1110 -41.14 10.03 33.39
N GLY A 1111 -40.98 9.18 32.38
CA GLY A 1111 -41.90 8.07 32.10
C GLY A 1111 -43.22 8.52 31.46
N ASP A 1112 -43.24 9.71 30.86
CA ASP A 1112 -44.38 10.27 30.15
C ASP A 1112 -44.45 9.78 28.70
N ASN A 1113 -45.60 9.99 28.06
CA ASN A 1113 -45.73 9.75 26.63
C ASN A 1113 -44.87 10.72 25.82
N LEU A 1114 -44.37 10.24 24.68
CA LEU A 1114 -43.56 11.06 23.79
C LEU A 1114 -44.37 12.25 23.24
N PRO A 1115 -43.79 13.46 23.24
CA PRO A 1115 -44.43 14.64 22.67
C PRO A 1115 -44.52 14.53 21.14
N PRO A 1116 -45.40 15.33 20.49
CA PRO A 1116 -45.44 15.42 19.03
C PRO A 1116 -44.12 15.97 18.48
N ALA A 1117 -43.67 15.37 17.38
CA ALA A 1117 -42.53 15.84 16.60
C ALA A 1117 -42.82 17.20 15.96
N GLY A 1118 -41.80 18.06 15.94
CA GLY A 1118 -41.78 19.33 15.24
C GLY A 1118 -41.24 19.22 13.81
N ILE A 1119 -40.78 20.36 13.29
CA ILE A 1119 -40.24 20.48 11.94
C ILE A 1119 -38.72 20.19 11.95
N PRO A 1120 -38.20 19.32 11.06
CA PRO A 1120 -36.76 19.09 10.95
C PRO A 1120 -35.96 20.36 10.63
N GLU A 1121 -34.82 20.56 11.29
CA GLU A 1121 -33.94 21.70 11.02
C GLU A 1121 -33.41 21.69 9.58
N SER A 1122 -33.12 20.51 9.02
CA SER A 1122 -32.68 20.39 7.62
C SER A 1122 -33.69 20.98 6.61
N PHE A 1123 -34.99 20.91 6.92
CA PHE A 1123 -36.03 21.55 6.11
C PHE A 1123 -36.00 23.08 6.24
N LYS A 1124 -35.78 23.60 7.46
CA LYS A 1124 -35.60 25.05 7.69
C LYS A 1124 -34.36 25.58 6.96
N VAL A 1125 -33.25 24.84 7.01
CA VAL A 1125 -32.01 25.16 6.26
C VAL A 1125 -32.28 25.21 4.77
N LEU A 1126 -32.95 24.20 4.20
CA LEU A 1126 -33.31 24.17 2.78
C LEU A 1126 -34.15 25.39 2.36
N LEU A 1127 -35.15 25.77 3.16
CA LEU A 1127 -35.97 26.95 2.91
C LEU A 1127 -35.11 28.22 2.82
N LYS A 1128 -34.14 28.37 3.73
CA LYS A 1128 -33.22 29.52 3.75
C LYS A 1128 -32.22 29.48 2.58
N GLU A 1129 -31.75 28.31 2.17
CA GLU A 1129 -30.92 28.17 0.98
C GLU A 1129 -31.67 28.59 -0.29
N MET A 1130 -32.93 28.18 -0.46
CA MET A 1130 -33.77 28.61 -1.59
C MET A 1130 -34.02 30.13 -1.56
N GLN A 1131 -34.29 30.71 -0.39
CA GLN A 1131 -34.41 32.16 -0.22
C GLN A 1131 -33.11 32.90 -0.59
N SER A 1132 -31.93 32.32 -0.30
CA SER A 1132 -30.64 32.90 -0.68
C SER A 1132 -30.38 32.90 -2.19
N LEU A 1133 -31.01 31.97 -2.94
CA LEU A 1133 -31.03 31.94 -4.41
C LEU A 1133 -32.06 32.90 -5.03
N SER A 1134 -32.64 33.82 -4.25
CA SER A 1134 -33.72 34.74 -4.67
C SER A 1134 -35.01 34.03 -5.09
N LEU A 1135 -35.28 32.84 -4.54
CA LEU A 1135 -36.56 32.15 -4.67
C LEU A 1135 -37.40 32.46 -3.42
N ASN A 1136 -38.50 33.20 -3.58
CA ASN A 1136 -39.40 33.49 -2.47
C ASN A 1136 -40.27 32.27 -2.15
N VAL A 1137 -39.77 31.38 -1.29
CA VAL A 1137 -40.49 30.20 -0.82
C VAL A 1137 -41.13 30.51 0.54
N GLU A 1138 -42.44 30.33 0.62
CA GLU A 1138 -43.27 30.59 1.80
C GLU A 1138 -44.06 29.32 2.17
N VAL A 1139 -44.26 29.11 3.47
CA VAL A 1139 -45.13 28.03 3.98
C VAL A 1139 -46.51 28.63 4.21
N LEU A 1140 -47.54 28.06 3.59
CA LEU A 1140 -48.91 28.55 3.69
C LEU A 1140 -49.75 27.63 4.57
N ASN A 1141 -50.58 28.21 5.43
CA ASN A 1141 -51.60 27.46 6.15
C ASN A 1141 -52.80 27.12 5.24
N ALA A 1142 -53.81 26.43 5.78
CA ALA A 1142 -55.01 26.05 5.03
C ALA A 1142 -55.82 27.26 4.51
N GLU A 1143 -55.71 28.43 5.13
CA GLU A 1143 -56.34 29.68 4.67
C GLU A 1143 -55.50 30.46 3.63
N GLY A 1144 -54.32 29.95 3.26
CA GLY A 1144 -53.41 30.60 2.31
C GLY A 1144 -52.60 31.76 2.90
N VAL A 1145 -52.48 31.83 4.22
CA VAL A 1145 -51.67 32.84 4.93
C VAL A 1145 -50.27 32.30 5.15
N ALA A 1146 -49.26 33.13 4.87
CA ALA A 1146 -47.87 32.79 5.13
C ALA A 1146 -47.62 32.64 6.63
N ILE A 1147 -47.04 31.50 7.01
CA ILE A 1147 -46.63 31.17 8.37
C ILE A 1147 -45.14 31.49 8.48
N ASP A 1148 -44.75 32.30 9.45
CA ASP A 1148 -43.33 32.44 9.76
C ASP A 1148 -42.88 31.19 10.51
N MET A 1149 -41.85 30.54 9.97
CA MET A 1149 -41.25 29.33 10.55
C MET A 1149 -40.42 29.64 11.81
N LYS A 1150 -40.35 30.92 12.22
CA LYS A 1150 -39.79 31.39 13.48
C LYS A 1150 -40.79 31.43 14.64
N ASP A 1151 -42.10 31.39 14.37
CA ASP A 1151 -43.13 31.74 15.37
C ASP A 1151 -43.80 30.53 16.05
N GLU A 1152 -43.35 29.28 15.81
CA GLU A 1152 -43.75 28.14 16.66
C GLU A 1152 -42.87 28.00 17.94
N ASP A 1153 -41.96 28.95 18.18
CA ASP A 1153 -41.09 29.02 19.37
C ASP A 1153 -41.81 29.60 20.62
N ASP A 1154 -43.07 29.23 20.85
CA ASP A 1154 -43.80 29.61 22.08
C ASP A 1154 -43.26 28.81 23.30
N ASP A 1155 -42.31 29.46 23.97
CA ASP A 1155 -41.80 29.28 25.34
C ASP A 1155 -40.78 28.13 25.61
N PRO A 1156 -39.48 28.34 25.30
CA PRO A 1156 -38.39 27.46 25.71
C PRO A 1156 -38.25 27.33 27.23
N ALA A 1157 -38.81 28.26 28.00
CA ALA A 1157 -38.63 28.30 29.45
C ALA A 1157 -39.44 27.23 30.19
N SER A 1158 -40.54 26.70 29.64
CA SER A 1158 -41.42 25.81 30.42
C SER A 1158 -41.01 24.33 30.46
N SER A 1159 -40.13 23.87 29.56
CA SER A 1159 -39.80 22.44 29.42
C SER A 1159 -38.32 22.10 29.61
N ALA A 1160 -37.41 23.06 29.44
CA ALA A 1160 -36.00 22.93 29.79
C ALA A 1160 -35.74 22.97 31.32
N ASP A 1161 -36.63 23.65 32.07
CA ASP A 1161 -36.51 23.86 33.52
C ASP A 1161 -36.65 22.58 34.36
N ASP A 1162 -37.24 21.51 33.82
CA ASP A 1162 -37.56 20.30 34.59
C ASP A 1162 -36.43 19.25 34.62
N LEU A 1163 -35.37 19.41 33.81
CA LEU A 1163 -34.29 18.41 33.70
C LEU A 1163 -32.97 18.81 34.38
N GLY A 1164 -32.79 20.08 34.76
CA GLY A 1164 -31.60 20.55 35.47
C GLY A 1164 -30.28 20.51 34.68
N PHE A 1165 -30.29 20.14 33.40
CA PHE A 1165 -29.13 20.20 32.50
C PHE A 1165 -29.56 20.32 31.03
N ASN A 1166 -28.82 21.11 30.25
CA ASN A 1166 -29.14 21.43 28.86
C ASN A 1166 -28.50 20.40 27.90
N ILE A 1167 -29.32 19.52 27.32
CA ILE A 1167 -28.88 18.48 26.36
C ILE A 1167 -28.44 19.10 25.01
N GLY A 1168 -28.82 20.36 24.75
CA GLY A 1168 -28.39 21.14 23.59
C GLY A 1168 -27.13 22.00 23.82
N ALA A 1169 -26.64 22.11 25.06
CA ALA A 1169 -25.48 22.94 25.34
C ALA A 1169 -24.20 22.25 24.84
N ARG A 1170 -23.61 22.85 23.81
CA ARG A 1170 -22.27 22.47 23.33
C ARG A 1170 -21.28 22.56 24.50
N PRO A 1171 -20.32 21.64 24.61
CA PRO A 1171 -19.13 21.87 25.44
C PRO A 1171 -18.41 23.18 25.06
N ASP A 1172 -18.57 23.67 23.82
CA ASP A 1172 -17.81 24.79 23.23
C ASP A 1172 -18.62 25.96 22.63
N ALA A 1173 -19.94 26.08 22.88
CA ALA A 1173 -20.75 27.18 22.32
C ALA A 1173 -20.31 28.55 22.83
N ALA A 1174 -19.95 28.62 24.12
CA ALA A 1174 -19.58 29.86 24.79
C ALA A 1174 -18.27 30.48 24.25
N ALA A 1175 -17.48 29.75 23.45
CA ALA A 1175 -16.23 30.27 22.89
C ALA A 1175 -16.41 31.04 21.56
N LYS A 1176 -17.60 31.00 20.93
CA LYS A 1176 -17.83 31.64 19.62
C LYS A 1176 -18.82 32.80 19.61
N GLU A 1177 -19.58 33.06 20.68
CA GLU A 1177 -20.57 34.15 20.70
C GLU A 1177 -19.99 35.55 21.00
N ASP A 1178 -18.72 35.67 21.44
CA ASP A 1178 -18.04 36.95 21.63
C ASP A 1178 -17.38 37.54 20.36
N GLN A 1179 -17.81 37.11 19.16
CA GLN A 1179 -17.31 37.63 17.87
C GLN A 1179 -18.25 38.61 17.16
N LYS A 1180 -19.17 39.27 17.87
CA LYS A 1180 -19.81 40.49 17.34
C LYS A 1180 -18.89 41.69 17.56
N ALA A 1181 -17.89 41.83 16.70
CA ALA A 1181 -17.24 43.12 16.49
C ALA A 1181 -18.22 44.03 15.73
N GLU A 1182 -18.44 45.23 16.24
CA GLU A 1182 -19.11 46.32 15.52
C GLU A 1182 -18.37 46.54 14.18
N GLU A 1183 -19.01 46.19 13.06
CA GLU A 1183 -18.57 46.66 11.75
C GLU A 1183 -18.76 48.18 11.70
N PRO A 1184 -17.73 48.97 11.38
CA PRO A 1184 -17.95 50.38 11.09
C PRO A 1184 -18.65 50.48 9.73
N GLU A 1185 -19.87 51.01 9.73
CA GLU A 1185 -20.55 51.49 8.54
C GLU A 1185 -19.61 52.42 7.76
N TYR A 1186 -19.21 51.99 6.55
CA TYR A 1186 -18.76 52.90 5.52
C TYR A 1186 -19.70 52.79 4.32
N GLN A 1187 -20.22 53.96 3.94
CA GLN A 1187 -21.06 54.24 2.76
C GLN A 1187 -20.42 53.81 1.45
#